data_AF-A0ABC7ZUI6-F1
#
_entry.id   AF-A0ABC7ZUI6-F1
#
_cell.length_a   1.000
_cell.length_b   1.000
_cell.length_c   1.000
_cell.angle_alpha   90.00
_cell.angle_beta   90.00
_cell.angle_gamma   90.00
#
_symmetry.space_group_name_H-M   'P 1'
#
loop_
_entity.id
_entity.type
_entity.pdbx_description
1 polymer ?
#
loop_
_entity_poly.entity_id
_entity_poly.type
_entity_poly.pdbx_seq_one_letter_code
_entity_poly.pdbx_strand_id
1 'polypeptide(L)'
;MTFNAYLSQQRKAWDVLSDFCSAMRCMPVWNGQTLTFVQDRPSDVVWPYTNSDVVVDDNGVGFRYSFSALKDRHTAVEVNYTDPQNGWQTSTELVEDPEAILRYGRNLLKMDAFGCTSRGQAHRAGLWVIKTGLLETQTVDFTLGSQGLRHTPGDIIEICDNDYAGTMTGGRILSIDAASRTLTLDREVTLPETGAATVNLINGSGKPVSVAITAHPAPDRIQVSTLPDGVETYGVWGLSLPSLRRRLFRCVSIRENTDGTFAITAVQHVPEKEAIVDNGAHFDGDQSGTVNGVTPPAVQHLTAEVTADSGEYQVLARWDTPKVVKGVSFLLRLTVTAEDGSERLVSTARTTETTYRFRQLALGNYRLTVRAANARGQQGDPASVSFRIAAPAAPSRIELTPGYFQITATPHLAVYDPTVQFEFWFSETRITDIRQVETTARYLGTGLYWIAASINIKPGHDYYFYIRSVNTVGKSAFVEAVGQPSDDASGYLDFFKGEIGKTHLAQELWTQIDNGQLAPDLTEIRTSITDVSNEITQTVNKKLEDQSAAIQQIQKVQVDTNNNLNSMWAVKLQQMQDGRLYIAGIGAGIENTPDGMQSQVLLAADRIAMINPANGNTKPMFVGQGDQIFMNEVFLKYLTAPTITSGGNPPAFSLTPDGKLTAKNADISGSVNANAGTLNNVTINENCQIKGKLSANQIEGDIVKTVGKAFPRDSRAPERWPSGTITVRVYDDQPFDRQIVIPAVAFSGAKHEREHTDIYSSCRLIVRKNGAEIYNRTALDNTLIYSGVIDMPAGHGHMTLEFSVSAWLVNNWYPTASISDLLVVVMKKATAGISIS
;
A
#
# COMPACT_ATOMS: atom_id res chain seq x y z
N MET A 1 -1.79 -0.03 -33.09
CA MET A 1 -2.46 -0.23 -31.78
C MET A 1 -3.15 -1.59 -31.83
N THR A 2 -3.08 -2.40 -30.78
CA THR A 2 -3.73 -3.72 -30.72
C THR A 2 -4.89 -3.67 -29.73
N PHE A 3 -6.03 -4.28 -30.07
CA PHE A 3 -7.21 -4.33 -29.23
C PHE A 3 -7.57 -5.77 -28.94
N ASN A 4 -7.56 -6.15 -27.66
CA ASN A 4 -7.82 -7.51 -27.21
C ASN A 4 -8.83 -7.48 -26.06
N ALA A 5 -10.11 -7.68 -26.35
CA ALA A 5 -11.16 -7.73 -25.33
C ALA A 5 -12.03 -8.99 -25.46
N TYR A 6 -12.50 -9.49 -24.32
CA TYR A 6 -13.44 -10.61 -24.23
C TYR A 6 -14.70 -10.16 -23.48
N LEU A 7 -15.86 -10.29 -24.12
CA LEU A 7 -17.15 -9.92 -23.54
C LEU A 7 -17.84 -11.17 -22.99
N SER A 8 -17.85 -11.32 -21.67
CA SER A 8 -18.39 -12.50 -20.98
C SER A 8 -19.73 -12.27 -20.27
N GLN A 9 -20.19 -11.02 -20.19
CA GLN A 9 -21.38 -10.63 -19.45
C GLN A 9 -22.31 -9.77 -20.31
N GLN A 10 -23.61 -9.86 -20.09
CA GLN A 10 -24.60 -9.00 -20.74
C GLN A 10 -24.47 -7.58 -20.18
N ARG A 11 -24.24 -6.61 -21.09
CA ARG A 11 -24.12 -5.18 -20.77
C ARG A 11 -24.98 -4.35 -21.74
N LYS A 12 -25.28 -3.10 -21.37
CA LYS A 12 -25.96 -2.18 -22.28
C LYS A 12 -25.07 -1.92 -23.50
N ALA A 13 -25.67 -1.94 -24.69
CA ALA A 13 -24.95 -1.74 -25.95
C ALA A 13 -24.18 -0.41 -25.97
N TRP A 14 -24.76 0.67 -25.42
CA TRP A 14 -24.12 1.98 -25.34
C TRP A 14 -22.83 1.96 -24.51
N ASP A 15 -22.85 1.31 -23.34
CA ASP A 15 -21.67 1.23 -22.47
C ASP A 15 -20.52 0.47 -23.15
N VAL A 16 -20.85 -0.64 -23.84
CA VAL A 16 -19.87 -1.44 -24.58
C VAL A 16 -19.29 -0.63 -25.74
N LEU A 17 -20.11 0.08 -26.50
CA LEU A 17 -19.66 0.94 -27.58
C LEU A 17 -18.79 2.11 -27.07
N SER A 18 -19.13 2.68 -25.91
CA SER A 18 -18.30 3.69 -25.26
C SER A 18 -16.93 3.13 -24.86
N ASP A 19 -16.85 1.90 -24.36
CA ASP A 19 -15.58 1.25 -24.04
C ASP A 19 -14.71 1.04 -25.29
N PHE A 20 -15.31 0.59 -26.41
CA PHE A 20 -14.61 0.50 -27.70
C PHE A 20 -14.10 1.86 -28.18
N CYS A 21 -14.94 2.89 -28.10
CA CYS A 21 -14.59 4.27 -28.43
C CYS A 21 -13.42 4.78 -27.60
N SER A 22 -13.38 4.47 -26.30
CA SER A 22 -12.29 4.89 -25.40
C SER A 22 -10.94 4.32 -25.84
N ALA A 23 -10.89 3.07 -26.29
CA ALA A 23 -9.67 2.42 -26.75
C ALA A 23 -9.15 2.97 -28.09
N MET A 24 -10.07 3.44 -28.95
CA MET A 24 -9.78 3.96 -30.29
C MET A 24 -9.69 5.50 -30.34
N ARG A 25 -9.88 6.19 -29.21
CA ARG A 25 -9.98 7.66 -29.12
C ARG A 25 -11.07 8.21 -30.04
N CYS A 26 -12.25 7.61 -30.00
CA CYS A 26 -13.39 7.99 -30.84
C CYS A 26 -14.56 8.53 -30.01
N MET A 27 -15.42 9.31 -30.66
CA MET A 27 -16.70 9.76 -30.13
C MET A 27 -17.84 9.08 -30.92
N PRO A 28 -18.78 8.39 -30.25
CA PRO A 28 -19.97 7.87 -30.91
C PRO A 28 -20.97 9.00 -31.14
N VAL A 29 -21.44 9.15 -32.38
CA VAL A 29 -22.38 10.18 -32.82
C VAL A 29 -23.61 9.52 -33.43
N TRP A 30 -24.77 9.73 -32.82
CA TRP A 30 -26.05 9.24 -33.33
C TRP A 30 -26.82 10.38 -34.00
N ASN A 31 -27.07 10.26 -35.31
CA ASN A 31 -27.81 11.27 -36.08
C ASN A 31 -29.30 10.94 -36.26
N GLY A 32 -29.86 10.03 -35.45
CA GLY A 32 -31.26 9.59 -35.57
C GLY A 32 -31.48 8.38 -36.48
N GLN A 33 -30.54 8.07 -37.38
CA GLN A 33 -30.65 6.94 -38.33
C GLN A 33 -29.42 6.02 -38.30
N THR A 34 -28.24 6.58 -38.12
CA THR A 34 -26.95 5.90 -38.20
C THR A 34 -26.05 6.30 -37.04
N LEU A 35 -25.34 5.31 -36.48
CA LEU A 35 -24.32 5.54 -35.46
C LEU A 35 -22.96 5.64 -36.18
N THR A 36 -22.32 6.80 -36.09
CA THR A 36 -21.01 7.07 -36.67
C THR A 36 -19.97 7.23 -35.56
N PHE A 37 -18.74 6.81 -35.81
CA PHE A 37 -17.64 6.97 -34.86
C PHE A 37 -16.64 7.98 -35.41
N VAL A 38 -16.41 9.05 -34.67
CA VAL A 38 -15.51 10.12 -35.09
C VAL A 38 -14.24 10.08 -34.25
N GLN A 39 -13.11 9.80 -34.90
CA GLN A 39 -11.82 9.68 -34.22
C GLN A 39 -11.23 11.05 -33.90
N ASP A 40 -10.73 11.23 -32.67
CA ASP A 40 -9.94 12.40 -32.28
C ASP A 40 -8.53 12.31 -32.85
N ARG A 41 -8.43 12.67 -34.13
CA ARG A 41 -7.18 12.80 -34.89
C ARG A 41 -7.07 14.19 -35.53
N PRO A 42 -5.86 14.67 -35.85
CA PRO A 42 -5.65 15.87 -36.65
C PRO A 42 -6.46 15.78 -37.94
N SER A 43 -7.19 16.85 -38.23
CA SER A 43 -8.03 16.99 -39.43
C SER A 43 -7.96 18.43 -39.90
N ASP A 44 -8.18 18.65 -41.19
CA ASP A 44 -8.18 19.98 -41.77
C ASP A 44 -9.32 20.82 -41.21
N VAL A 45 -9.10 22.14 -41.15
CA VAL A 45 -10.13 23.10 -40.75
C VAL A 45 -11.27 23.07 -41.77
N VAL A 46 -12.47 22.82 -41.30
CA VAL A 46 -13.70 22.79 -42.11
C VAL A 46 -14.15 24.22 -42.43
N TRP A 47 -14.11 25.12 -41.44
CA TRP A 47 -14.51 26.51 -41.63
C TRP A 47 -13.88 27.47 -40.61
N PRO A 48 -13.49 28.70 -41.01
CA PRO A 48 -13.13 29.79 -40.12
C PRO A 48 -14.36 30.64 -39.76
N TYR A 49 -14.66 30.77 -38.48
CA TYR A 49 -15.74 31.61 -37.96
C TYR A 49 -15.21 32.93 -37.42
N THR A 50 -15.89 34.02 -37.77
CA THR A 50 -15.57 35.37 -37.33
C THR A 50 -16.75 35.95 -36.53
N ASN A 51 -16.54 37.07 -35.83
CA ASN A 51 -17.65 37.79 -35.16
C ASN A 51 -18.76 38.21 -36.15
N SER A 52 -18.51 38.21 -37.46
CA SER A 52 -19.49 38.54 -38.50
C SER A 52 -20.33 37.35 -38.99
N ASP A 53 -20.05 36.14 -38.50
CA ASP A 53 -20.80 34.92 -38.80
C ASP A 53 -21.75 34.51 -37.67
N VAL A 54 -21.46 34.99 -36.46
CA VAL A 54 -22.15 34.59 -35.22
C VAL A 54 -23.32 35.51 -34.94
N VAL A 55 -24.46 34.92 -34.57
CA VAL A 55 -25.62 35.63 -34.05
C VAL A 55 -25.30 36.08 -32.63
N VAL A 56 -25.26 37.40 -32.42
CA VAL A 56 -25.09 37.99 -31.09
C VAL A 56 -26.34 37.77 -30.25
N ASP A 57 -26.15 37.47 -28.97
CA ASP A 57 -27.25 37.37 -28.01
C ASP A 57 -27.80 38.75 -27.61
N ASP A 58 -28.85 38.76 -26.78
CA ASP A 58 -29.48 39.98 -26.26
C ASP A 58 -28.52 40.89 -25.45
N ASN A 59 -27.36 40.37 -25.02
CA ASN A 59 -26.32 41.12 -24.31
C ASN A 59 -25.18 41.57 -25.24
N GLY A 60 -25.30 41.35 -26.55
CA GLY A 60 -24.30 41.70 -27.55
C GLY A 60 -23.10 40.75 -27.62
N VAL A 61 -23.18 39.56 -27.01
CA VAL A 61 -22.08 38.58 -26.99
C VAL A 61 -22.29 37.51 -28.07
N GLY A 62 -21.30 37.32 -28.94
CA GLY A 62 -21.31 36.28 -29.96
C GLY A 62 -20.69 34.96 -29.46
N PHE A 63 -19.37 34.96 -29.26
CA PHE A 63 -18.65 33.80 -28.72
C PHE A 63 -18.61 33.82 -27.20
N ARG A 64 -18.98 32.72 -26.57
CA ARG A 64 -18.90 32.53 -25.11
C ARG A 64 -17.88 31.47 -24.78
N TYR A 65 -16.88 31.81 -23.96
CA TYR A 65 -15.84 30.86 -23.55
C TYR A 65 -16.02 30.43 -22.10
N SER A 66 -15.81 29.15 -21.86
CA SER A 66 -15.67 28.58 -20.52
C SER A 66 -14.38 27.79 -20.41
N PHE A 67 -13.84 27.67 -19.19
CA PHE A 67 -12.60 26.97 -18.93
C PHE A 67 -12.84 25.76 -18.02
N SER A 68 -12.13 24.66 -18.28
CA SER A 68 -12.12 23.50 -17.38
C SER A 68 -11.60 23.90 -16.00
N ALA A 69 -12.25 23.41 -14.93
CA ALA A 69 -11.81 23.69 -13.58
C ALA A 69 -10.46 23.02 -13.29
N LEU A 70 -9.64 23.63 -12.44
CA LEU A 70 -8.30 23.10 -12.13
C LEU A 70 -8.34 21.67 -11.55
N LYS A 71 -9.37 21.36 -10.75
CA LYS A 71 -9.60 20.02 -10.19
C LYS A 71 -9.82 18.93 -11.25
N ASP A 72 -10.30 19.31 -12.43
CA ASP A 72 -10.60 18.39 -13.53
C ASP A 72 -9.37 18.23 -14.46
N ARG A 73 -8.26 18.92 -14.16
CA ARG A 73 -6.99 18.82 -14.88
C ARG A 73 -6.05 17.87 -14.12
N HIS A 74 -6.07 16.60 -14.53
CA HIS A 74 -5.22 15.57 -13.92
C HIS A 74 -3.76 15.73 -14.34
N THR A 75 -2.85 15.58 -13.38
CA THR A 75 -1.38 15.69 -13.58
C THR A 75 -0.68 14.35 -13.42
N ALA A 76 -1.40 13.33 -12.92
CA ALA A 76 -0.97 11.95 -12.80
C ALA A 76 -2.14 11.01 -13.14
N VAL A 77 -1.86 9.87 -13.79
CA VAL A 77 -2.86 8.86 -14.11
C VAL A 77 -2.29 7.45 -13.83
N GLU A 78 -3.00 6.67 -13.02
CA GLU A 78 -2.80 5.23 -12.85
C GLU A 78 -3.69 4.49 -13.87
N VAL A 79 -3.06 3.81 -14.81
CA VAL A 79 -3.74 3.08 -15.90
C VAL A 79 -3.63 1.59 -15.67
N ASN A 80 -4.76 0.96 -15.38
CA ASN A 80 -4.84 -0.50 -15.29
C ASN A 80 -4.99 -1.10 -16.68
N TYR A 81 -4.23 -2.16 -16.98
CA TYR A 81 -4.31 -2.91 -18.23
C TYR A 81 -4.17 -4.41 -17.97
N THR A 82 -4.69 -5.24 -18.87
CA THR A 82 -4.56 -6.69 -18.78
C THR A 82 -3.21 -7.10 -19.31
N ASP A 83 -2.33 -7.64 -18.48
CA ASP A 83 -0.94 -7.90 -18.86
C ASP A 83 -0.70 -9.38 -19.23
N PRO A 84 -0.47 -9.70 -20.52
CA PRO A 84 -0.17 -11.08 -20.92
C PRO A 84 1.11 -11.63 -20.29
N GLN A 85 2.08 -10.76 -19.94
CA GLN A 85 3.33 -11.17 -19.27
C GLN A 85 3.11 -11.48 -17.78
N ASN A 86 2.05 -10.94 -17.18
CA ASN A 86 1.62 -11.22 -15.81
C ASN A 86 0.45 -12.22 -15.77
N GLY A 87 0.46 -13.21 -16.67
CA GLY A 87 -0.55 -14.27 -16.69
C GLY A 87 -1.98 -13.79 -16.96
N TRP A 88 -2.14 -12.70 -17.71
CA TRP A 88 -3.42 -12.03 -18.01
C TRP A 88 -4.11 -11.41 -16.80
N GLN A 89 -3.36 -11.12 -15.72
CA GLN A 89 -3.85 -10.34 -14.60
C GLN A 89 -3.74 -8.83 -14.86
N THR A 90 -4.46 -8.04 -14.07
CA THR A 90 -4.39 -6.58 -14.12
C THR A 90 -3.03 -6.09 -13.61
N SER A 91 -2.32 -5.33 -14.44
CA SER A 91 -1.13 -4.56 -14.08
C SER A 91 -1.47 -3.06 -14.15
N THR A 92 -0.75 -2.23 -13.40
CA THR A 92 -0.95 -0.78 -13.37
C THR A 92 0.28 -0.06 -13.90
N GLU A 93 0.08 0.88 -14.82
CA GLU A 93 1.10 1.83 -15.27
C GLU A 93 0.81 3.22 -14.66
N LEU A 94 1.80 3.81 -13.98
CA LEU A 94 1.70 5.19 -13.49
C LEU A 94 2.31 6.13 -14.53
N VAL A 95 1.52 7.10 -14.99
CA VAL A 95 1.94 8.16 -15.91
C VAL A 95 1.85 9.50 -15.18
N GLU A 96 2.92 10.27 -15.18
CA GLU A 96 2.98 11.56 -14.48
C GLU A 96 3.58 12.63 -15.40
N ASP A 97 3.10 13.87 -15.26
CA ASP A 97 3.70 15.05 -15.89
C ASP A 97 4.38 15.90 -14.80
N PRO A 98 5.72 15.79 -14.65
CA PRO A 98 6.44 16.45 -13.56
C PRO A 98 6.29 17.98 -13.58
N GLU A 99 6.27 18.60 -14.76
CA GLU A 99 6.12 20.05 -14.89
C GLU A 99 4.73 20.50 -14.43
N ALA A 100 3.69 19.76 -14.82
CA ALA A 100 2.33 20.02 -14.38
C ALA A 100 2.16 19.76 -12.87
N ILE A 101 2.80 18.74 -12.31
CA ILE A 101 2.80 18.46 -10.86
C ILE A 101 3.48 19.58 -10.08
N LEU A 102 4.63 20.08 -10.56
CA LEU A 102 5.32 21.21 -9.94
C LEU A 102 4.47 22.48 -9.93
N ARG A 103 3.66 22.69 -10.98
CA ARG A 103 2.85 23.90 -11.15
C ARG A 103 1.49 23.85 -10.47
N TYR A 104 0.81 22.70 -10.53
CA TYR A 104 -0.59 22.54 -10.13
C TYR A 104 -0.79 21.56 -8.96
N GLY A 105 0.27 20.91 -8.51
CA GLY A 105 0.20 19.80 -7.55
C GLY A 105 -0.16 18.48 -8.22
N ARG A 106 -0.04 17.39 -7.46
CA ARG A 106 -0.37 16.05 -7.92
C ARG A 106 -1.88 15.82 -7.85
N ASN A 107 -2.52 15.65 -9.01
CA ASN A 107 -3.93 15.30 -9.17
C ASN A 107 -4.02 13.97 -9.90
N LEU A 108 -4.30 12.90 -9.15
CA LEU A 108 -4.29 11.51 -9.62
C LEU A 108 -5.67 11.07 -10.11
N LEU A 109 -5.74 10.60 -11.36
CA LEU A 109 -6.87 9.83 -11.88
C LEU A 109 -6.51 8.34 -11.91
N LYS A 110 -7.47 7.47 -11.59
CA LYS A 110 -7.36 6.03 -11.83
C LYS A 110 -8.28 5.64 -12.97
N MET A 111 -7.78 4.91 -13.95
CA MET A 111 -8.59 4.45 -15.08
C MET A 111 -8.23 3.04 -15.52
N ASP A 112 -9.22 2.34 -16.08
CA ASP A 112 -9.03 1.03 -16.71
C ASP A 112 -8.95 1.20 -18.22
N ALA A 113 -7.87 0.72 -18.83
CA ALA A 113 -7.69 0.76 -20.27
C ALA A 113 -8.32 -0.48 -20.91
N PHE A 114 -9.55 -0.34 -21.40
CA PHE A 114 -10.28 -1.44 -22.04
C PHE A 114 -9.56 -1.97 -23.29
N GLY A 115 -9.40 -3.30 -23.36
CA GLY A 115 -8.73 -3.98 -24.47
C GLY A 115 -7.21 -3.74 -24.56
N CYS A 116 -6.60 -3.07 -23.57
CA CYS A 116 -5.18 -2.75 -23.53
C CYS A 116 -4.38 -3.93 -22.99
N THR A 117 -3.38 -4.37 -23.76
CA THR A 117 -2.52 -5.53 -23.44
C THR A 117 -1.03 -5.23 -23.39
N SER A 118 -0.63 -3.96 -23.55
CA SER A 118 0.76 -3.56 -23.49
C SER A 118 0.96 -2.33 -22.62
N ARG A 119 2.08 -2.32 -21.88
CA ARG A 119 2.50 -1.17 -21.06
C ARG A 119 2.59 0.12 -21.88
N GLY A 120 3.15 0.06 -23.09
CA GLY A 120 3.26 1.20 -24.00
C GLY A 120 1.91 1.81 -24.39
N GLN A 121 0.89 0.98 -24.59
CA GLN A 121 -0.47 1.46 -24.86
C GLN A 121 -1.11 2.07 -23.61
N ALA A 122 -0.91 1.46 -22.44
CA ALA A 122 -1.39 2.02 -21.17
C ALA A 122 -0.76 3.38 -20.88
N HIS A 123 0.55 3.52 -21.11
CA HIS A 123 1.26 4.80 -20.96
C HIS A 123 0.69 5.86 -21.91
N ARG A 124 0.56 5.57 -23.21
CA ARG A 124 -0.05 6.53 -24.16
C ARG A 124 -1.49 6.90 -23.80
N ALA A 125 -2.27 5.98 -23.23
CA ALA A 125 -3.61 6.29 -22.75
C ALA A 125 -3.58 7.28 -21.57
N GLY A 126 -2.71 7.05 -20.57
CA GLY A 126 -2.55 7.98 -19.44
C GLY A 126 -2.04 9.34 -19.87
N LEU A 127 -1.04 9.37 -20.76
CA LEU A 127 -0.48 10.62 -21.28
C LEU A 127 -1.52 11.41 -22.09
N TRP A 128 -2.38 10.71 -22.85
CA TRP A 128 -3.47 11.34 -23.58
C TRP A 128 -4.45 12.08 -22.66
N VAL A 129 -4.84 11.47 -21.54
CA VAL A 129 -5.74 12.10 -20.56
C VAL A 129 -5.08 13.33 -19.94
N ILE A 130 -3.82 13.23 -19.52
CA ILE A 130 -3.08 14.36 -18.95
C ILE A 130 -2.96 15.51 -19.96
N LYS A 131 -2.50 15.23 -21.18
CA LYS A 131 -2.30 16.26 -22.20
C LYS A 131 -3.62 16.88 -22.67
N THR A 132 -4.71 16.12 -22.73
CA THR A 132 -6.05 16.67 -22.99
C THR A 132 -6.43 17.68 -21.90
N GLY A 133 -6.33 17.30 -20.62
CA GLY A 133 -6.67 18.19 -19.51
C GLY A 133 -5.77 19.43 -19.38
N LEU A 134 -4.52 19.36 -19.86
CA LEU A 134 -3.57 20.47 -19.80
C LEU A 134 -3.59 21.39 -21.04
N LEU A 135 -3.85 20.85 -22.22
CA LEU A 135 -3.75 21.59 -23.50
C LEU A 135 -5.11 22.06 -24.02
N GLU A 136 -6.18 21.30 -23.78
CA GLU A 136 -7.53 21.55 -24.33
C GLU A 136 -8.47 22.03 -23.22
N THR A 137 -8.22 23.24 -22.74
CA THR A 137 -8.84 23.75 -21.50
C THR A 137 -10.08 24.62 -21.72
N GLN A 138 -10.39 24.97 -22.96
CA GLN A 138 -11.46 25.90 -23.31
C GLN A 138 -12.60 25.22 -24.03
N THR A 139 -13.83 25.59 -23.69
CA THR A 139 -15.04 25.31 -24.47
C THR A 139 -15.58 26.64 -24.99
N VAL A 140 -16.06 26.65 -26.22
CA VAL A 140 -16.72 27.80 -26.83
C VAL A 140 -18.14 27.44 -27.26
N ASP A 141 -19.08 28.29 -26.90
CA ASP A 141 -20.49 28.22 -27.27
C ASP A 141 -20.85 29.45 -28.10
N PHE A 142 -21.49 29.25 -29.24
CA PHE A 142 -21.92 30.33 -30.14
C PHE A 142 -23.10 29.89 -31.02
N THR A 143 -23.83 30.85 -31.56
CA THR A 143 -25.01 30.60 -32.40
C THR A 143 -24.76 31.04 -33.84
N LEU A 144 -25.11 30.19 -34.80
CA LEU A 144 -24.98 30.47 -36.23
C LEU A 144 -26.35 30.54 -36.90
N GLY A 145 -26.42 31.21 -38.04
CA GLY A 145 -27.51 31.02 -38.99
C GLY A 145 -27.41 29.68 -39.73
N SER A 146 -27.87 29.60 -40.97
CA SER A 146 -27.85 28.37 -41.80
C SER A 146 -26.46 27.75 -42.03
N GLN A 147 -25.38 28.48 -41.72
CA GLN A 147 -24.01 27.97 -41.76
C GLN A 147 -23.78 26.82 -40.77
N GLY A 148 -24.57 26.71 -39.70
CA GLY A 148 -24.48 25.61 -38.74
C GLY A 148 -24.77 24.23 -39.33
N LEU A 149 -25.52 24.14 -40.44
CA LEU A 149 -25.80 22.89 -41.15
C LEU A 149 -24.57 22.26 -41.83
N ARG A 150 -23.46 23.01 -41.91
CA ARG A 150 -22.23 22.54 -42.57
C ARG A 150 -21.42 21.59 -41.71
N HIS A 151 -21.70 21.53 -40.42
CA HIS A 151 -20.87 20.80 -39.47
C HIS A 151 -21.50 19.48 -39.05
N THR A 152 -20.61 18.57 -38.69
CA THR A 152 -20.94 17.38 -37.92
C THR A 152 -20.11 17.37 -36.64
N PRO A 153 -20.60 16.75 -35.55
CA PRO A 153 -19.79 16.57 -34.34
C PRO A 153 -18.47 15.87 -34.68
N GLY A 154 -17.37 16.49 -34.27
CA GLY A 154 -15.99 16.08 -34.53
C GLY A 154 -15.26 16.94 -35.56
N ASP A 155 -15.94 17.80 -36.32
CA ASP A 155 -15.29 18.74 -37.24
C ASP A 155 -14.37 19.72 -36.52
N ILE A 156 -13.24 20.05 -37.14
CA ILE A 156 -12.34 21.10 -36.66
C ILE A 156 -12.74 22.43 -37.29
N ILE A 157 -12.99 23.43 -36.46
CA ILE A 157 -13.29 24.80 -36.86
C ILE A 157 -12.21 25.74 -36.34
N GLU A 158 -11.98 26.82 -37.06
CA GLU A 158 -11.10 27.90 -36.62
C GLU A 158 -11.96 29.07 -36.14
N ILE A 159 -11.58 29.71 -35.04
CA ILE A 159 -12.28 30.88 -34.51
C ILE A 159 -11.35 32.09 -34.58
N CYS A 160 -11.73 33.04 -35.43
CA CYS A 160 -11.12 34.35 -35.62
C CYS A 160 -11.94 35.40 -34.87
N ASP A 161 -11.88 35.33 -33.54
CA ASP A 161 -12.61 36.22 -32.64
C ASP A 161 -11.78 37.48 -32.31
N ASN A 162 -12.24 38.61 -32.83
CA ASN A 162 -11.61 39.91 -32.68
C ASN A 162 -11.60 40.39 -31.22
N ASP A 163 -12.68 40.14 -30.48
CA ASP A 163 -12.85 40.61 -29.11
C ASP A 163 -11.89 39.85 -28.17
N TYR A 164 -11.73 38.54 -28.41
CA TYR A 164 -10.75 37.73 -27.70
C TYR A 164 -9.30 38.05 -28.09
N ALA A 165 -9.05 38.26 -29.39
CA ALA A 165 -7.69 38.53 -29.88
C ALA A 165 -7.18 39.93 -29.53
N GLY A 166 -8.07 40.88 -29.20
CA GLY A 166 -7.73 42.29 -28.98
C GLY A 166 -7.24 43.01 -30.24
N THR A 167 -7.47 42.40 -31.42
CA THR A 167 -7.11 42.95 -32.74
C THR A 167 -8.03 42.37 -33.81
N MET A 168 -8.11 43.04 -34.97
CA MET A 168 -8.99 42.65 -36.07
C MET A 168 -8.38 41.47 -36.84
N THR A 169 -8.83 40.26 -36.51
CA THR A 169 -8.38 38.97 -37.06
C THR A 169 -9.38 38.32 -38.00
N GLY A 170 -10.61 38.81 -38.12
CA GLY A 170 -11.59 38.27 -39.06
C GLY A 170 -12.71 39.23 -39.43
N GLY A 171 -13.30 39.02 -40.61
CA GLY A 171 -14.37 39.87 -41.16
C GLY A 171 -14.87 39.43 -42.53
N ARG A 172 -15.39 40.40 -43.30
CA ARG A 172 -15.93 40.23 -44.66
C ARG A 172 -15.11 40.96 -45.71
N ILE A 173 -15.04 40.40 -46.92
CA ILE A 173 -14.40 41.05 -48.08
C ILE A 173 -15.39 42.06 -48.67
N LEU A 174 -15.03 43.32 -48.82
CA LEU A 174 -15.89 44.33 -49.47
C LEU A 174 -15.69 44.37 -50.98
N SER A 175 -14.45 44.26 -51.45
CA SER A 175 -14.15 44.27 -52.89
C SER A 175 -12.88 43.49 -53.20
N ILE A 176 -12.78 43.01 -54.45
CA ILE A 176 -11.68 42.20 -54.94
C ILE A 176 -11.14 42.84 -56.22
N ASP A 177 -9.87 43.22 -56.22
CA ASP A 177 -9.13 43.57 -57.43
C ASP A 177 -8.29 42.38 -57.88
N ALA A 178 -8.80 41.66 -58.88
CA ALA A 178 -8.17 40.47 -59.42
C ALA A 178 -6.83 40.76 -60.12
N ALA A 179 -6.65 41.95 -60.72
CA ALA A 179 -5.44 42.28 -61.47
C ALA A 179 -4.24 42.52 -60.54
N SER A 180 -4.48 43.20 -59.42
CA SER A 180 -3.43 43.44 -58.41
C SER A 180 -3.38 42.37 -57.32
N ARG A 181 -4.37 41.48 -57.23
CA ARG A 181 -4.58 40.52 -56.13
C ARG A 181 -4.79 41.22 -54.78
N THR A 182 -5.48 42.35 -54.81
CA THR A 182 -5.77 43.16 -53.62
C THR A 182 -7.19 42.90 -53.14
N LEU A 183 -7.34 42.63 -51.85
CA LEU A 183 -8.62 42.51 -51.17
C LEU A 183 -8.85 43.77 -50.33
N THR A 184 -10.03 44.39 -50.47
CA THR A 184 -10.52 45.40 -49.52
C THR A 184 -11.35 44.72 -48.46
N LEU A 185 -10.95 44.87 -47.21
CA LEU A 185 -11.59 44.27 -46.05
C LEU A 185 -12.67 45.22 -45.50
N ASP A 186 -13.60 44.69 -44.72
CA ASP A 186 -14.67 45.46 -44.06
C ASP A 186 -14.19 46.30 -42.87
N ARG A 187 -12.91 46.19 -42.51
CA ARG A 187 -12.27 46.88 -41.39
C ARG A 187 -10.77 46.99 -41.60
N GLU A 188 -10.15 47.88 -40.84
CA GLU A 188 -8.70 48.01 -40.79
C GLU A 188 -8.06 46.84 -40.04
N VAL A 189 -6.92 46.37 -40.53
CA VAL A 189 -6.16 45.26 -39.93
C VAL A 189 -4.73 45.70 -39.65
N THR A 190 -4.15 45.15 -38.58
CA THR A 190 -2.74 45.39 -38.21
C THR A 190 -1.93 44.14 -38.52
N LEU A 191 -0.91 44.27 -39.38
CA LEU A 191 0.02 43.17 -39.70
C LEU A 191 1.36 43.39 -38.99
N PRO A 192 2.05 42.32 -38.56
CA PRO A 192 3.32 42.45 -37.86
C PRO A 192 4.45 42.90 -38.79
N GLU A 193 5.38 43.70 -38.26
CA GLU A 193 6.57 44.18 -38.98
C GLU A 193 7.54 43.03 -39.35
N THR A 194 7.48 41.91 -38.63
CA THR A 194 8.31 40.72 -38.86
C THR A 194 7.49 39.42 -38.78
N GLY A 195 7.83 38.46 -39.64
CA GLY A 195 7.16 37.16 -39.76
C GLY A 195 6.12 37.10 -40.89
N ALA A 196 5.84 35.89 -41.39
CA ALA A 196 4.92 35.69 -42.51
C ALA A 196 3.46 35.65 -42.04
N ALA A 197 2.67 36.65 -42.42
CA ALA A 197 1.22 36.66 -42.20
C ALA A 197 0.49 35.94 -43.35
N THR A 198 -0.56 35.20 -43.00
CA THR A 198 -1.43 34.52 -43.98
C THR A 198 -2.88 34.91 -43.76
N VAL A 199 -3.68 34.86 -44.82
CA VAL A 199 -5.15 35.04 -44.77
C VAL A 199 -5.83 33.77 -45.26
N ASN A 200 -6.82 33.31 -44.52
CA ASN A 200 -7.72 32.23 -44.89
C ASN A 200 -8.91 32.82 -45.65
N LEU A 201 -9.14 32.34 -46.86
CA LEU A 201 -10.21 32.76 -47.77
C LEU A 201 -11.06 31.55 -48.16
N ILE A 202 -12.34 31.77 -48.43
CA ILE A 202 -13.24 30.71 -48.90
C ILE A 202 -13.21 30.66 -50.43
N ASN A 203 -12.87 29.50 -50.99
CA ASN A 203 -12.92 29.27 -52.43
C ASN A 203 -14.35 28.91 -52.92
N GLY A 204 -14.54 28.80 -54.23
CA GLY A 204 -15.85 28.50 -54.84
C GLY A 204 -16.42 27.12 -54.51
N SER A 205 -15.62 26.23 -53.90
CA SER A 205 -16.06 24.93 -53.38
C SER A 205 -16.50 24.97 -51.91
N GLY A 206 -16.47 26.15 -51.28
CA GLY A 206 -16.79 26.31 -49.87
C GLY A 206 -15.72 25.76 -48.93
N LYS A 207 -14.45 25.71 -49.35
CA LYS A 207 -13.32 25.29 -48.51
C LYS A 207 -12.41 26.46 -48.16
N PRO A 208 -11.88 26.52 -46.93
CA PRO A 208 -10.87 27.51 -46.57
C PRO A 208 -9.53 27.22 -47.26
N VAL A 209 -8.91 28.26 -47.81
CA VAL A 209 -7.59 28.23 -48.44
C VAL A 209 -6.72 29.29 -47.79
N SER A 210 -5.56 28.87 -47.25
CA SER A 210 -4.60 29.76 -46.60
C SER A 210 -3.61 30.32 -47.63
N VAL A 211 -3.49 31.64 -47.70
CA VAL A 211 -2.65 32.34 -48.70
C VAL A 211 -1.73 33.34 -48.00
N ALA A 212 -0.47 33.45 -48.44
CA ALA A 212 0.46 34.43 -47.90
C ALA A 212 0.09 35.86 -48.29
N ILE A 213 0.19 36.78 -47.33
CA ILE A 213 0.06 38.22 -47.55
C ILE A 213 1.42 38.76 -48.00
N THR A 214 1.42 39.46 -49.12
CA THR A 214 2.63 39.98 -49.79
C THR A 214 2.83 41.48 -49.58
N ALA A 215 1.75 42.24 -49.38
CA ALA A 215 1.80 43.66 -49.07
C ALA A 215 0.55 44.14 -48.31
N HIS A 216 0.67 45.28 -47.62
CA HIS A 216 -0.39 45.97 -46.88
C HIS A 216 -0.53 47.40 -47.39
N PRO A 217 -1.11 47.61 -48.59
CA PRO A 217 -1.11 48.91 -49.27
C PRO A 217 -1.91 50.02 -48.55
N ALA A 218 -2.88 49.65 -47.71
CA ALA A 218 -3.66 50.58 -46.88
C ALA A 218 -4.16 49.83 -45.62
N PRO A 219 -4.58 50.54 -44.55
CA PRO A 219 -5.07 49.90 -43.32
C PRO A 219 -6.15 48.83 -43.54
N ASP A 220 -7.04 49.03 -44.51
CA ASP A 220 -8.16 48.16 -44.89
C ASP A 220 -7.88 47.25 -46.11
N ARG A 221 -6.65 47.23 -46.66
CA ARG A 221 -6.33 46.51 -47.90
C ARG A 221 -5.12 45.62 -47.78
N ILE A 222 -5.28 44.35 -48.16
CA ILE A 222 -4.19 43.37 -48.20
C ILE A 222 -3.96 42.86 -49.62
N GLN A 223 -2.71 42.63 -49.98
CA GLN A 223 -2.34 42.01 -51.26
C GLN A 223 -1.86 40.57 -51.03
N VAL A 224 -2.47 39.62 -51.72
CA VAL A 224 -2.21 38.18 -51.52
C VAL A 224 -1.34 37.59 -52.62
N SER A 225 -0.59 36.54 -52.28
CA SER A 225 0.28 35.83 -53.23
C SER A 225 -0.50 35.17 -54.38
N THR A 226 -1.69 34.63 -54.11
CA THR A 226 -2.59 34.03 -55.10
C THR A 226 -4.04 34.26 -54.71
N LEU A 227 -4.93 34.63 -55.65
CA LEU A 227 -6.37 34.62 -55.38
C LEU A 227 -6.92 33.21 -55.64
N PRO A 228 -7.48 32.52 -54.62
CA PRO A 228 -8.14 31.23 -54.84
C PRO A 228 -9.34 31.36 -55.79
N ASP A 229 -9.60 30.32 -56.58
CA ASP A 229 -10.74 30.30 -57.51
C ASP A 229 -12.06 30.37 -56.75
N GLY A 230 -12.94 31.29 -57.15
CA GLY A 230 -14.28 31.46 -56.59
C GLY A 230 -14.34 32.17 -55.23
N VAL A 231 -13.33 32.97 -54.88
CA VAL A 231 -13.47 33.95 -53.79
C VAL A 231 -14.43 35.05 -54.23
N GLU A 232 -15.41 35.38 -53.38
CA GLU A 232 -16.45 36.36 -53.66
C GLU A 232 -16.47 37.52 -52.66
N THR A 233 -17.03 38.65 -53.09
CA THR A 233 -17.39 39.76 -52.19
C THR A 233 -18.38 39.29 -51.14
N TYR A 234 -18.27 39.82 -49.92
CA TYR A 234 -18.93 39.36 -48.69
C TYR A 234 -18.52 37.95 -48.23
N GLY A 235 -17.51 37.35 -48.86
CA GLY A 235 -16.84 36.16 -48.36
C GLY A 235 -16.15 36.41 -47.02
N VAL A 236 -16.04 35.35 -46.21
CA VAL A 236 -15.33 35.38 -44.92
C VAL A 236 -13.82 35.42 -45.16
N TRP A 237 -13.12 36.25 -44.39
CA TRP A 237 -11.67 36.18 -44.27
C TRP A 237 -11.26 36.06 -42.80
N GLY A 238 -10.15 35.34 -42.56
CA GLY A 238 -9.52 35.22 -41.25
C GLY A 238 -8.01 35.36 -41.37
N LEU A 239 -7.38 36.19 -40.53
CA LEU A 239 -5.94 36.37 -40.47
C LEU A 239 -5.29 35.34 -39.54
N SER A 240 -4.17 34.79 -40.00
CA SER A 240 -3.27 34.00 -39.19
C SER A 240 -1.94 34.74 -39.10
N LEU A 241 -1.69 35.33 -37.93
CA LEU A 241 -0.53 36.17 -37.65
C LEU A 241 0.53 35.38 -36.85
N PRO A 242 1.84 35.59 -37.10
CA PRO A 242 2.92 34.97 -36.30
C PRO A 242 2.81 35.21 -34.79
N SER A 243 2.29 36.37 -34.39
CA SER A 243 2.12 36.78 -32.99
C SER A 243 0.87 36.19 -32.31
N LEU A 244 -0.04 35.57 -33.08
CA LEU A 244 -1.30 35.03 -32.60
C LEU A 244 -1.42 33.55 -32.97
N ARG A 245 -1.60 32.72 -31.95
CA ARG A 245 -1.82 31.29 -32.18
C ARG A 245 -3.19 31.09 -32.82
N ARG A 246 -3.25 30.28 -33.89
CA ARG A 246 -4.52 29.81 -34.46
C ARG A 246 -5.35 29.12 -33.37
N ARG A 247 -6.61 29.52 -33.25
CA ARG A 247 -7.53 28.96 -32.25
C ARG A 247 -8.43 27.95 -32.94
N LEU A 248 -8.06 26.69 -32.79
CA LEU A 248 -8.79 25.56 -33.33
C LEU A 248 -9.70 24.98 -32.25
N PHE A 249 -10.92 24.62 -32.64
CA PHE A 249 -11.89 23.98 -31.78
C PHE A 249 -12.51 22.80 -32.52
N ARG A 250 -12.75 21.70 -31.81
CA ARG A 250 -13.47 20.53 -32.28
C ARG A 250 -14.94 20.65 -31.89
N CYS A 251 -15.84 20.62 -32.85
CA CYS A 251 -17.27 20.64 -32.61
C CYS A 251 -17.70 19.39 -31.82
N VAL A 252 -18.41 19.56 -30.71
CA VAL A 252 -18.90 18.44 -29.88
C VAL A 252 -20.42 18.31 -29.98
N SER A 253 -21.11 19.43 -30.15
CA SER A 253 -22.57 19.46 -30.24
C SER A 253 -23.04 20.50 -31.25
N ILE A 254 -24.07 20.15 -32.01
CA ILE A 254 -24.80 21.02 -32.93
C ILE A 254 -26.28 20.82 -32.61
N ARG A 255 -26.97 21.90 -32.26
CA ARG A 255 -28.39 21.86 -31.92
C ARG A 255 -29.14 22.91 -32.72
N GLU A 256 -30.16 22.47 -33.45
CA GLU A 256 -31.11 23.36 -34.10
C GLU A 256 -32.04 24.01 -33.07
N ASN A 257 -32.19 25.33 -33.16
CA ASN A 257 -33.11 26.12 -32.36
C ASN A 257 -34.43 26.31 -33.11
N THR A 258 -35.47 26.71 -32.38
CA THR A 258 -36.82 26.89 -32.95
C THR A 258 -36.96 28.06 -33.94
N ASP A 259 -35.96 28.93 -33.99
CA ASP A 259 -35.90 30.13 -34.84
C ASP A 259 -35.07 29.94 -36.13
N GLY A 260 -34.62 28.71 -36.41
CA GLY A 260 -33.79 28.39 -37.58
C GLY A 260 -32.31 28.73 -37.41
N THR A 261 -31.87 29.07 -36.19
CA THR A 261 -30.45 29.19 -35.83
C THR A 261 -29.91 27.87 -35.28
N PHE A 262 -28.58 27.75 -35.20
CA PHE A 262 -27.88 26.55 -34.75
C PHE A 262 -26.92 26.91 -33.62
N ALA A 263 -27.13 26.32 -32.44
CA ALA A 263 -26.20 26.42 -31.33
C ALA A 263 -25.06 25.40 -31.52
N ILE A 264 -23.82 25.91 -31.49
CA ILE A 264 -22.59 25.14 -31.63
C ILE A 264 -21.85 25.17 -30.30
N THR A 265 -21.48 23.99 -29.80
CA THR A 265 -20.54 23.83 -28.69
C THR A 265 -19.30 23.13 -29.21
N ALA A 266 -18.13 23.75 -29.02
CA ALA A 266 -16.86 23.20 -29.47
C ALA A 266 -15.80 23.28 -28.36
N VAL A 267 -14.91 22.28 -28.29
CA VAL A 267 -13.82 22.20 -27.30
C VAL A 267 -12.51 22.49 -27.99
N GLN A 268 -11.60 23.20 -27.33
CA GLN A 268 -10.30 23.55 -27.86
C GLN A 268 -9.57 22.32 -28.42
N HIS A 269 -8.98 22.46 -29.59
CA HIS A 269 -8.24 21.41 -30.25
C HIS A 269 -6.78 21.82 -30.42
N VAL A 270 -5.85 20.95 -30.02
CA VAL A 270 -4.41 21.16 -30.18
C VAL A 270 -3.84 20.04 -31.06
N PRO A 271 -3.57 20.28 -32.35
CA PRO A 271 -3.12 19.24 -33.28
C PRO A 271 -1.82 18.54 -32.85
N GLU A 272 -0.93 19.25 -32.15
CA GLU A 272 0.36 18.71 -31.70
C GLU A 272 0.21 17.67 -30.56
N LYS A 273 -0.97 17.61 -29.91
CA LYS A 273 -1.28 16.67 -28.81
C LYS A 273 -1.00 15.22 -29.21
N GLU A 274 -1.40 14.80 -30.40
CA GLU A 274 -1.22 13.42 -30.85
C GLU A 274 0.26 13.06 -30.98
N ALA A 275 1.06 13.93 -31.59
CA ALA A 275 2.50 13.72 -31.74
C ALA A 275 3.21 13.68 -30.37
N ILE A 276 2.80 14.50 -29.41
CA ILE A 276 3.33 14.48 -28.04
C ILE A 276 3.05 13.12 -27.37
N VAL A 277 1.85 12.58 -27.55
CA VAL A 277 1.43 11.33 -26.92
C VAL A 277 2.10 10.13 -27.59
N ASP A 278 2.16 10.10 -28.92
CA ASP A 278 2.71 8.97 -29.67
C ASP A 278 4.23 8.87 -29.52
N ASN A 279 4.93 10.00 -29.43
CA ASN A 279 6.38 10.04 -29.16
C ASN A 279 6.73 10.01 -27.66
N GLY A 280 5.76 10.25 -26.77
CA GLY A 280 5.99 10.35 -25.33
C GLY A 280 6.22 9.01 -24.63
N ALA A 281 5.97 7.89 -25.30
CA ALA A 281 6.27 6.56 -24.78
C ALA A 281 7.72 6.16 -25.07
N HIS A 282 8.66 6.66 -24.25
CA HIS A 282 10.03 6.19 -24.23
C HIS A 282 10.26 5.24 -23.06
N PHE A 283 10.84 4.07 -23.34
CA PHE A 283 11.21 3.09 -22.32
C PHE A 283 12.72 2.82 -22.48
N ASP A 284 13.53 3.30 -21.54
CA ASP A 284 14.98 3.06 -21.54
C ASP A 284 15.28 1.58 -21.25
N GLY A 285 15.49 0.78 -22.30
CA GLY A 285 15.90 -0.62 -22.21
C GLY A 285 14.97 -1.53 -21.37
N ASP A 286 15.44 -2.74 -21.07
CA ASP A 286 14.68 -3.76 -20.29
C ASP A 286 14.35 -3.35 -18.83
N GLN A 287 14.63 -2.11 -18.45
CA GLN A 287 14.24 -1.54 -17.17
C GLN A 287 12.79 -1.06 -17.23
N SER A 288 11.88 -2.03 -17.17
CA SER A 288 10.50 -1.74 -16.77
C SER A 288 10.51 -1.26 -15.33
N GLY A 289 10.54 0.06 -15.12
CA GLY A 289 10.29 0.73 -13.84
C GLY A 289 8.86 0.57 -13.32
N THR A 290 8.31 -0.65 -13.44
CA THR A 290 7.04 -1.04 -12.85
C THR A 290 7.32 -2.03 -11.74
N VAL A 291 6.67 -1.80 -10.62
CA VAL A 291 6.59 -2.58 -9.38
C VAL A 291 6.27 -4.09 -9.57
N ASN A 292 6.12 -4.59 -10.80
CA ASN A 292 5.70 -5.95 -11.13
C ASN A 292 6.63 -6.65 -12.15
N GLY A 293 7.93 -6.70 -11.89
CA GLY A 293 8.71 -7.86 -12.34
C GLY A 293 8.30 -9.06 -11.49
N VAL A 294 8.08 -10.24 -12.10
CA VAL A 294 7.86 -11.46 -11.31
C VAL A 294 9.11 -11.72 -10.48
N THR A 295 9.11 -11.31 -9.22
CA THR A 295 10.19 -11.59 -8.27
C THR A 295 10.27 -13.10 -8.12
N PRO A 296 11.40 -13.74 -8.48
CA PRO A 296 11.54 -15.18 -8.34
C PRO A 296 11.30 -15.57 -6.86
N PRO A 297 10.35 -16.49 -6.57
CA PRO A 297 10.04 -16.87 -5.20
C PRO A 297 11.22 -17.56 -4.53
N ALA A 298 11.34 -17.41 -3.21
CA ALA A 298 12.29 -18.19 -2.43
C ALA A 298 11.94 -19.68 -2.51
N VAL A 299 12.95 -20.52 -2.72
CA VAL A 299 12.83 -21.98 -2.63
C VAL A 299 12.88 -22.36 -1.15
N GLN A 300 11.89 -23.12 -0.68
CA GLN A 300 11.76 -23.57 0.70
C GLN A 300 11.68 -25.10 0.78
N HIS A 301 12.01 -25.65 1.96
CA HIS A 301 11.95 -27.10 2.25
C HIS A 301 12.62 -27.99 1.18
N LEU A 302 13.75 -27.54 0.63
CA LEU A 302 14.51 -28.34 -0.33
C LEU A 302 15.02 -29.62 0.35
N THR A 303 14.54 -30.75 -0.14
CA THR A 303 14.92 -32.09 0.32
C THR A 303 15.51 -32.90 -0.84
N ALA A 304 16.38 -33.85 -0.51
CA ALA A 304 16.99 -34.77 -1.45
C ALA A 304 16.91 -36.20 -0.88
N GLU A 305 16.16 -37.07 -1.54
CA GLU A 305 15.97 -38.46 -1.14
C GLU A 305 16.78 -39.39 -2.05
N VAL A 306 17.70 -40.16 -1.47
CA VAL A 306 18.54 -41.13 -2.20
C VAL A 306 17.81 -42.46 -2.30
N THR A 307 17.74 -42.99 -3.51
CA THR A 307 17.18 -44.31 -3.81
C THR A 307 18.15 -45.09 -4.68
N ALA A 308 18.15 -46.41 -4.55
CA ALA A 308 18.88 -47.31 -5.44
C ALA A 308 17.86 -48.08 -6.28
N ASP A 309 17.95 -47.97 -7.60
CA ASP A 309 17.13 -48.72 -8.54
C ASP A 309 18.06 -49.45 -9.51
N SER A 310 17.91 -50.77 -9.61
CA SER A 310 18.60 -51.62 -10.59
C SER A 310 20.14 -51.44 -10.66
N GLY A 311 20.78 -51.06 -9.54
CA GLY A 311 22.23 -50.85 -9.44
C GLY A 311 22.70 -49.42 -9.73
N GLU A 312 21.79 -48.50 -10.06
CA GLU A 312 22.07 -47.08 -10.21
C GLU A 312 21.50 -46.27 -9.04
N TYR A 313 22.28 -45.30 -8.54
CA TYR A 313 21.79 -44.39 -7.51
C TYR A 313 21.05 -43.22 -8.15
N GLN A 314 19.86 -42.94 -7.63
CA GLN A 314 18.99 -41.85 -8.04
C GLN A 314 18.68 -40.96 -6.86
N VAL A 315 18.52 -39.67 -7.13
CA VAL A 315 18.14 -38.68 -6.11
C VAL A 315 16.90 -37.96 -6.57
N LEU A 316 15.84 -38.02 -5.75
CA LEU A 316 14.64 -37.23 -5.93
C LEU A 316 14.75 -35.96 -5.10
N ALA A 317 14.82 -34.82 -5.78
CA ALA A 317 14.73 -33.51 -5.17
C ALA A 317 13.27 -33.04 -5.12
N ARG A 318 12.85 -32.51 -3.97
CA ARG A 318 11.54 -31.87 -3.77
C ARG A 318 11.72 -30.55 -3.04
N TRP A 319 10.94 -29.55 -3.41
CA TRP A 319 10.93 -28.24 -2.74
C TRP A 319 9.56 -27.59 -2.85
N ASP A 320 9.34 -26.51 -2.10
CA ASP A 320 8.13 -25.70 -2.16
C ASP A 320 8.46 -24.23 -2.39
N THR A 321 7.44 -23.45 -2.71
CA THR A 321 7.51 -21.99 -2.82
C THR A 321 6.35 -21.36 -2.04
N PRO A 322 6.55 -20.22 -1.36
CA PRO A 322 5.50 -19.56 -0.56
C PRO A 322 4.21 -19.24 -1.33
N LYS A 323 4.31 -19.07 -2.65
CA LYS A 323 3.20 -18.81 -3.57
C LYS A 323 3.50 -19.46 -4.92
N VAL A 324 2.46 -19.98 -5.59
CA VAL A 324 2.59 -20.50 -6.97
C VAL A 324 2.71 -19.31 -7.92
N VAL A 325 3.86 -19.17 -8.57
CA VAL A 325 4.14 -18.05 -9.48
C VAL A 325 4.26 -18.57 -10.92
N LYS A 326 3.32 -18.19 -11.79
CA LYS A 326 3.35 -18.56 -13.22
C LYS A 326 4.51 -17.83 -13.92
N GLY A 327 5.19 -18.53 -14.84
CA GLY A 327 6.33 -17.96 -15.60
C GLY A 327 7.69 -18.03 -14.90
N VAL A 328 7.78 -18.77 -13.79
CA VAL A 328 9.02 -19.09 -13.09
C VAL A 328 9.47 -20.51 -13.44
N SER A 329 10.77 -20.67 -13.64
CA SER A 329 11.44 -21.97 -13.79
C SER A 329 12.49 -22.13 -12.69
N PHE A 330 12.77 -23.36 -12.28
CA PHE A 330 13.79 -23.67 -11.29
C PHE A 330 15.07 -24.15 -11.99
N LEU A 331 16.19 -23.52 -11.64
CA LEU A 331 17.52 -23.91 -12.07
C LEU A 331 18.15 -24.75 -10.95
N LEU A 332 18.48 -26.00 -11.27
CA LEU A 332 19.12 -26.94 -10.38
C LEU A 332 20.58 -27.09 -10.77
N ARG A 333 21.47 -27.10 -9.77
CA ARG A 333 22.89 -27.36 -9.93
C ARG A 333 23.30 -28.41 -8.90
N LEU A 334 23.74 -29.56 -9.39
CA LEU A 334 24.26 -30.66 -8.58
C LEU A 334 25.79 -30.69 -8.70
N THR A 335 26.48 -30.55 -7.57
CA THR A 335 27.95 -30.67 -7.48
C THR A 335 28.33 -31.86 -6.61
N VAL A 336 29.51 -32.43 -6.86
CA VAL A 336 30.15 -33.47 -6.05
C VAL A 336 31.45 -32.92 -5.48
N THR A 337 31.71 -33.16 -4.20
CA THR A 337 32.98 -32.81 -3.56
C THR A 337 34.00 -33.90 -3.84
N ALA A 338 35.10 -33.55 -4.52
CA ALA A 338 36.23 -34.43 -4.76
C ALA A 338 37.08 -34.61 -3.49
N GLU A 339 37.95 -35.63 -3.47
CA GLU A 339 38.80 -35.96 -2.31
C GLU A 339 39.76 -34.83 -1.91
N ASP A 340 40.13 -33.97 -2.86
CA ASP A 340 40.94 -32.76 -2.64
C ASP A 340 40.15 -31.58 -2.05
N GLY A 341 38.86 -31.77 -1.74
CA GLY A 341 37.95 -30.76 -1.23
C GLY A 341 37.34 -29.84 -2.30
N SER A 342 37.68 -30.01 -3.58
CA SER A 342 37.13 -29.21 -4.67
C SER A 342 35.71 -29.64 -5.06
N GLU A 343 34.80 -28.68 -5.28
CA GLU A 343 33.46 -28.96 -5.80
C GLU A 343 33.49 -29.05 -7.34
N ARG A 344 33.08 -30.19 -7.90
CA ARG A 344 32.97 -30.44 -9.34
C ARG A 344 31.49 -30.49 -9.75
N LEU A 345 31.17 -29.87 -10.88
CA LEU A 345 29.80 -29.90 -11.42
C LEU A 345 29.48 -31.30 -11.95
N VAL A 346 28.37 -31.88 -11.48
CA VAL A 346 27.88 -33.19 -11.95
C VAL A 346 26.81 -32.97 -13.01
N SER A 347 25.81 -32.15 -12.70
CA SER A 347 24.68 -31.91 -13.59
C SER A 347 24.00 -30.57 -13.30
N THR A 348 23.35 -30.02 -14.33
CA THR A 348 22.42 -28.90 -14.21
C THR A 348 21.11 -29.25 -14.87
N ALA A 349 20.00 -28.81 -14.29
CA ALA A 349 18.69 -29.00 -14.87
C ALA A 349 17.84 -27.73 -14.77
N ARG A 350 16.85 -27.63 -15.67
CA ARG A 350 15.82 -26.59 -15.63
C ARG A 350 14.45 -27.24 -15.69
N THR A 351 13.57 -26.92 -14.75
CA THR A 351 12.20 -27.47 -14.70
C THR A 351 11.20 -26.40 -14.25
N THR A 352 9.93 -26.56 -14.61
CA THR A 352 8.83 -25.75 -14.09
C THR A 352 8.08 -26.45 -12.95
N GLU A 353 8.38 -27.72 -12.71
CA GLU A 353 7.84 -28.49 -11.58
C GLU A 353 8.65 -28.24 -10.31
N THR A 354 8.06 -28.54 -9.15
CA THR A 354 8.72 -28.44 -7.84
C THR A 354 9.42 -29.75 -7.42
N THR A 355 9.62 -30.65 -8.37
CA THR A 355 10.36 -31.90 -8.18
C THR A 355 11.29 -32.15 -9.36
N TYR A 356 12.41 -32.83 -9.11
CA TYR A 356 13.31 -33.27 -10.17
C TYR A 356 14.09 -34.51 -9.74
N ARG A 357 14.31 -35.44 -10.67
CA ARG A 357 15.03 -36.68 -10.41
C ARG A 357 16.36 -36.72 -11.16
N PHE A 358 17.45 -36.80 -10.40
CA PHE A 358 18.78 -37.12 -10.92
C PHE A 358 18.95 -38.64 -10.94
N ARG A 359 19.56 -39.17 -12.01
CA ARG A 359 19.84 -40.60 -12.19
C ARG A 359 21.33 -40.81 -12.46
N GLN A 360 21.77 -42.05 -12.39
CA GLN A 360 23.16 -42.44 -12.73
C GLN A 360 24.21 -41.73 -11.88
N LEU A 361 23.93 -41.52 -10.59
CA LEU A 361 24.87 -40.90 -9.68
C LEU A 361 25.87 -41.93 -9.14
N ALA A 362 27.13 -41.55 -9.05
CA ALA A 362 28.18 -42.37 -8.43
C ALA A 362 28.19 -42.20 -6.90
N LEU A 363 28.98 -43.01 -6.20
CA LEU A 363 29.24 -42.80 -4.78
C LEU A 363 29.97 -41.46 -4.57
N GLY A 364 29.57 -40.68 -3.57
CA GLY A 364 30.16 -39.37 -3.31
C GLY A 364 29.37 -38.48 -2.35
N ASN A 365 29.96 -37.33 -2.01
CA ASN A 365 29.31 -36.27 -1.26
C ASN A 365 28.79 -35.23 -2.24
N TYR A 366 27.50 -34.97 -2.22
CA TYR A 366 26.84 -34.10 -3.18
C TYR A 366 26.24 -32.89 -2.51
N ARG A 367 26.19 -31.79 -3.26
CA ARG A 367 25.46 -30.57 -2.91
C ARG A 367 24.52 -30.22 -4.04
N LEU A 368 23.23 -30.14 -3.72
CA LEU A 368 22.21 -29.68 -4.64
C LEU A 368 21.84 -28.24 -4.29
N THR A 369 21.91 -27.35 -5.28
CA THR A 369 21.43 -25.98 -5.19
C THR A 369 20.28 -25.76 -6.16
N VAL A 370 19.19 -25.18 -5.68
CA VAL A 370 18.01 -24.85 -6.49
C VAL A 370 17.71 -23.35 -6.37
N ARG A 371 17.47 -22.70 -7.50
CA ARG A 371 17.09 -21.27 -7.57
C ARG A 371 15.90 -21.08 -8.47
N ALA A 372 14.95 -20.24 -8.06
CA ALA A 372 13.91 -19.78 -8.97
C ALA A 372 14.50 -18.76 -9.97
N ALA A 373 14.06 -18.82 -11.22
CA ALA A 373 14.43 -17.88 -12.27
C ALA A 373 13.20 -17.51 -13.10
N ASN A 374 13.00 -16.21 -13.33
CA ASN A 374 11.90 -15.73 -14.16
C ASN A 374 12.28 -15.75 -15.66
N ALA A 375 11.31 -15.43 -16.53
CA ALA A 375 11.51 -15.41 -17.98
C ALA A 375 12.58 -14.39 -18.46
N ARG A 376 12.91 -13.38 -17.63
CA ARG A 376 13.95 -12.37 -17.92
C ARG A 376 15.35 -12.79 -17.41
N GLY A 377 15.49 -13.99 -16.85
CA GLY A 377 16.77 -14.51 -16.35
C GLY A 377 17.16 -14.01 -14.96
N GLN A 378 16.31 -13.21 -14.29
CA GLN A 378 16.53 -12.81 -12.90
C GLN A 378 16.40 -14.05 -12.01
N GLN A 379 17.39 -14.28 -11.14
CA GLN A 379 17.45 -15.43 -10.24
C GLN A 379 17.14 -14.99 -8.80
N GLY A 380 16.37 -15.81 -8.08
CA GLY A 380 16.12 -15.65 -6.65
C GLY A 380 17.24 -16.24 -5.78
N ASP A 381 17.02 -16.18 -4.47
CA ASP A 381 17.96 -16.74 -3.51
C ASP A 381 18.09 -18.27 -3.65
N PRO A 382 19.31 -18.81 -3.57
CA PRO A 382 19.53 -20.24 -3.66
C PRO A 382 19.14 -20.96 -2.37
N ALA A 383 18.37 -22.03 -2.49
CA ALA A 383 18.29 -23.06 -1.45
C ALA A 383 19.31 -24.15 -1.75
N SER A 384 20.00 -24.67 -0.74
CA SER A 384 20.95 -25.76 -0.92
C SER A 384 20.77 -26.85 0.13
N VAL A 385 20.93 -28.09 -0.29
CA VAL A 385 20.96 -29.28 0.58
C VAL A 385 22.17 -30.13 0.22
N SER A 386 22.82 -30.72 1.21
CA SER A 386 23.93 -31.66 0.99
C SER A 386 23.47 -33.06 1.37
N PHE A 387 23.87 -34.06 0.60
CA PHE A 387 23.56 -35.46 0.86
C PHE A 387 24.72 -36.34 0.41
N ARG A 388 24.78 -37.57 0.93
CA ARG A 388 25.86 -38.50 0.66
C ARG A 388 25.32 -39.79 0.07
N ILE A 389 25.98 -40.30 -0.96
CA ILE A 389 25.74 -41.63 -1.52
C ILE A 389 26.96 -42.48 -1.18
N ALA A 390 26.91 -43.19 -0.05
CA ALA A 390 27.97 -44.09 0.41
C ALA A 390 27.39 -45.17 1.33
N ALA A 391 28.10 -46.30 1.42
CA ALA A 391 27.82 -47.27 2.48
C ALA A 391 28.00 -46.59 3.86
N PRO A 392 27.19 -46.97 4.86
CA PRO A 392 27.20 -46.31 6.15
C PRO A 392 28.45 -46.69 6.94
N ALA A 393 28.86 -45.82 7.86
CA ALA A 393 29.92 -46.13 8.81
C ALA A 393 29.43 -47.20 9.80
N ALA A 394 30.35 -48.03 10.31
CA ALA A 394 30.04 -48.97 11.38
C ALA A 394 29.58 -48.24 12.66
N PRO A 395 28.75 -48.87 13.51
CA PRO A 395 28.39 -48.30 14.81
C PRO A 395 29.65 -47.87 15.57
N SER A 396 29.70 -46.63 16.04
CA SER A 396 30.86 -46.12 16.78
C SER A 396 30.90 -46.63 18.22
N ARG A 397 29.73 -46.90 18.80
CA ARG A 397 29.55 -47.57 20.08
C ARG A 397 28.27 -48.38 20.07
N ILE A 398 28.23 -49.41 20.91
CA ILE A 398 27.02 -50.17 21.21
C ILE A 398 26.81 -50.06 22.71
N GLU A 399 25.71 -49.46 23.12
CA GLU A 399 25.29 -49.43 24.51
C GLU A 399 24.53 -50.71 24.81
N LEU A 400 24.96 -51.43 25.85
CA LEU A 400 24.29 -52.63 26.33
C LEU A 400 23.65 -52.32 27.68
N THR A 401 22.33 -52.42 27.76
CA THR A 401 21.57 -52.24 29.00
C THR A 401 21.19 -53.61 29.55
N PRO A 402 21.75 -54.03 30.71
CA PRO A 402 21.40 -55.29 31.35
C PRO A 402 19.97 -55.28 31.89
N GLY A 403 19.23 -56.37 31.70
CA GLY A 403 17.94 -56.62 32.35
C GLY A 403 17.87 -58.05 32.90
N TYR A 404 16.81 -58.37 33.63
CA TYR A 404 16.59 -59.73 34.14
C TYR A 404 16.25 -60.68 32.98
N PHE A 405 17.08 -61.70 32.76
CA PHE A 405 16.97 -62.65 31.62
C PHE A 405 17.00 -61.99 30.22
N GLN A 406 17.50 -60.76 30.12
CA GLN A 406 17.54 -60.02 28.87
C GLN A 406 18.71 -59.03 28.79
N ILE A 407 19.13 -58.72 27.57
CA ILE A 407 20.10 -57.67 27.29
C ILE A 407 19.55 -56.82 26.14
N THR A 408 19.52 -55.51 26.31
CA THR A 408 19.13 -54.57 25.24
C THR A 408 20.38 -53.99 24.60
N ALA A 409 20.50 -54.09 23.29
CA ALA A 409 21.59 -53.51 22.52
C ALA A 409 21.12 -52.30 21.72
N THR A 410 21.75 -51.16 21.95
CA THR A 410 21.46 -49.88 21.30
C THR A 410 22.72 -49.35 20.61
N PRO A 411 22.88 -49.57 19.30
CA PRO A 411 23.99 -49.02 18.52
C PRO A 411 23.86 -47.51 18.31
N HIS A 412 24.98 -46.81 18.26
CA HIS A 412 25.06 -45.39 17.94
C HIS A 412 26.12 -45.13 16.88
N LEU A 413 25.87 -44.16 16.01
CA LEU A 413 26.84 -43.64 15.03
C LEU A 413 27.64 -42.47 15.62
N ALA A 414 28.87 -42.29 15.13
CA ALA A 414 29.68 -41.12 15.47
C ALA A 414 29.08 -39.83 14.90
N VAL A 415 28.46 -39.91 13.73
CA VAL A 415 27.70 -38.84 13.08
C VAL A 415 26.31 -39.37 12.78
N TYR A 416 25.28 -38.66 13.23
CA TYR A 416 23.90 -39.06 12.99
C TYR A 416 23.60 -39.11 11.49
N ASP A 417 23.10 -40.25 11.02
CA ASP A 417 22.63 -40.44 9.65
C ASP A 417 21.22 -41.05 9.69
N PRO A 418 20.17 -40.29 9.29
CA PRO A 418 18.79 -40.74 9.36
C PRO A 418 18.45 -41.87 8.37
N THR A 419 19.32 -42.14 7.39
CA THR A 419 19.11 -43.21 6.41
C THR A 419 19.58 -44.58 6.89
N VAL A 420 20.24 -44.64 8.05
CA VAL A 420 20.88 -45.84 8.58
C VAL A 420 19.92 -46.60 9.50
N GLN A 421 19.83 -47.90 9.26
CA GLN A 421 19.27 -48.89 10.19
C GLN A 421 20.38 -49.82 10.65
N PHE A 422 20.14 -50.63 11.69
CA PHE A 422 21.11 -51.61 12.18
C PHE A 422 20.57 -53.01 12.05
N GLU A 423 21.39 -53.92 11.55
CA GLU A 423 21.11 -55.36 11.57
C GLU A 423 21.77 -55.97 12.83
N PHE A 424 21.05 -56.84 13.54
CA PHE A 424 21.46 -57.42 14.82
C PHE A 424 21.64 -58.94 14.75
N TRP A 425 22.76 -59.44 15.28
CA TRP A 425 23.03 -60.86 15.47
C TRP A 425 23.47 -61.14 16.90
N PHE A 426 23.15 -62.34 17.36
CA PHE A 426 23.35 -62.77 18.74
C PHE A 426 23.96 -64.16 18.81
N SER A 427 24.95 -64.33 19.69
CA SER A 427 25.59 -65.61 19.96
C SER A 427 25.88 -65.79 21.45
N GLU A 428 25.71 -67.01 21.94
CA GLU A 428 26.07 -67.42 23.31
C GLU A 428 27.58 -67.68 23.46
N THR A 429 28.29 -67.88 22.34
CA THR A 429 29.74 -68.08 22.31
C THR A 429 30.40 -67.07 21.39
N ARG A 430 31.64 -66.67 21.73
CA ARG A 430 32.38 -65.69 20.92
C ARG A 430 32.74 -66.26 19.56
N ILE A 431 32.48 -65.50 18.50
CA ILE A 431 32.89 -65.81 17.14
C ILE A 431 34.20 -65.07 16.85
N THR A 432 35.28 -65.81 16.61
CA THR A 432 36.63 -65.22 16.42
C THR A 432 36.89 -64.73 14.98
N ASP A 433 36.23 -65.32 13.97
CA ASP A 433 36.24 -64.82 12.59
C ASP A 433 34.92 -64.13 12.26
N ILE A 434 34.97 -62.81 12.11
CA ILE A 434 33.80 -61.96 11.85
C ILE A 434 33.04 -62.33 10.56
N ARG A 435 33.69 -63.03 9.62
CA ARG A 435 33.05 -63.51 8.38
C ARG A 435 32.06 -64.65 8.63
N GLN A 436 32.14 -65.32 9.77
CA GLN A 436 31.25 -66.42 10.12
C GLN A 436 29.97 -65.97 10.82
N VAL A 437 29.88 -64.70 11.26
CA VAL A 437 28.73 -64.15 12.01
C VAL A 437 27.39 -64.45 11.34
N GLU A 438 27.28 -64.25 10.03
CA GLU A 438 26.03 -64.48 9.30
C GLU A 438 25.60 -65.96 9.24
N THR A 439 26.56 -66.88 9.45
CA THR A 439 26.31 -68.33 9.41
C THR A 439 26.21 -68.99 10.78
N THR A 440 26.84 -68.43 11.81
CA THR A 440 26.95 -69.03 13.14
C THR A 440 26.18 -68.28 14.23
N ALA A 441 25.97 -66.97 14.09
CA ALA A 441 25.17 -66.19 15.04
C ALA A 441 23.69 -66.17 14.62
N ARG A 442 22.79 -66.12 15.60
CA ARG A 442 21.35 -65.98 15.36
C ARG A 442 21.03 -64.57 14.92
N TYR A 443 20.50 -64.40 13.71
CA TYR A 443 19.95 -63.13 13.26
C TYR A 443 18.71 -62.77 14.08
N LEU A 444 18.70 -61.57 14.64
CA LEU A 444 17.61 -61.06 15.46
C LEU A 444 16.64 -60.22 14.64
N GLY A 445 17.15 -59.35 13.76
CA GLY A 445 16.35 -58.50 12.88
C GLY A 445 17.05 -57.19 12.55
N THR A 446 16.27 -56.24 12.01
CA THR A 446 16.72 -54.88 11.69
C THR A 446 15.93 -53.86 12.50
N GLY A 447 16.59 -52.88 13.08
CA GLY A 447 15.95 -51.82 13.86
C GLY A 447 16.94 -50.79 14.42
N LEU A 448 16.47 -49.95 15.34
CA LEU A 448 17.31 -48.97 16.06
C LEU A 448 17.90 -49.53 17.36
N TYR A 449 17.26 -50.55 17.93
CA TYR A 449 17.74 -51.31 19.08
C TYR A 449 17.17 -52.73 18.99
N TRP A 450 17.72 -53.65 19.78
CA TRP A 450 17.13 -54.99 19.92
C TRP A 450 17.22 -55.49 21.35
N ILE A 451 16.22 -56.26 21.77
CA ILE A 451 16.18 -56.92 23.08
C ILE A 451 16.38 -58.42 22.86
N ALA A 452 17.50 -58.97 23.31
CA ALA A 452 17.68 -60.42 23.40
C ALA A 452 17.15 -60.87 24.76
N ALA A 453 15.99 -61.52 24.79
CA ALA A 453 15.36 -62.07 26.00
C ALA A 453 15.14 -63.58 25.85
N SER A 454 15.53 -64.37 26.85
CA SER A 454 15.28 -65.81 26.88
C SER A 454 15.55 -66.37 28.28
N ILE A 455 14.86 -67.45 28.65
CA ILE A 455 15.18 -68.22 29.87
C ILE A 455 16.60 -68.81 29.86
N ASN A 456 17.21 -68.90 28.68
CA ASN A 456 18.58 -69.38 28.54
C ASN A 456 19.63 -68.30 28.79
N ILE A 457 19.24 -67.02 28.87
CA ILE A 457 20.15 -65.92 29.21
C ILE A 457 20.33 -65.88 30.73
N LYS A 458 21.49 -66.31 31.21
CA LYS A 458 21.79 -66.50 32.64
C LYS A 458 22.70 -65.39 33.20
N PRO A 459 22.50 -64.97 34.47
CA PRO A 459 23.43 -64.11 35.20
C PRO A 459 24.88 -64.64 35.17
N GLY A 460 25.85 -63.74 35.06
CA GLY A 460 27.27 -64.08 35.08
C GLY A 460 27.81 -64.79 33.82
N HIS A 461 27.02 -64.85 32.74
CA HIS A 461 27.45 -65.41 31.45
C HIS A 461 27.57 -64.29 30.40
N ASP A 462 28.69 -64.28 29.66
CA ASP A 462 28.91 -63.35 28.55
C ASP A 462 28.08 -63.74 27.33
N TYR A 463 27.38 -62.77 26.74
CA TYR A 463 26.70 -62.92 25.45
C TYR A 463 27.24 -61.90 24.45
N TYR A 464 27.26 -62.29 23.18
CA TYR A 464 27.94 -61.57 22.12
C TYR A 464 26.91 -61.04 21.12
N PHE A 465 26.91 -59.73 20.92
CA PHE A 465 26.16 -59.04 19.88
C PHE A 465 27.11 -58.66 18.75
N TYR A 466 26.71 -58.95 17.52
CA TYR A 466 27.38 -58.47 16.31
C TYR A 466 26.42 -57.58 15.56
N ILE A 467 26.75 -56.31 15.43
CA ILE A 467 25.86 -55.29 14.85
C ILE A 467 26.57 -54.57 13.72
N ARG A 468 25.86 -54.30 12.63
CA ARG A 468 26.36 -53.46 11.53
C ARG A 468 25.31 -52.48 11.07
N SER A 469 25.76 -51.36 10.56
CA SER A 469 24.94 -50.33 9.94
C SER A 469 24.57 -50.74 8.51
N VAL A 470 23.34 -50.45 8.10
CA VAL A 470 22.84 -50.69 6.75
C VAL A 470 22.03 -49.50 6.25
N ASN A 471 22.17 -49.18 4.97
CA ASN A 471 21.32 -48.22 4.25
C ASN A 471 21.02 -48.76 2.85
N THR A 472 20.37 -47.95 2.00
CA THR A 472 20.07 -48.31 0.60
C THR A 472 21.32 -48.50 -0.28
N VAL A 473 22.48 -48.00 0.15
CA VAL A 473 23.74 -48.05 -0.60
C VAL A 473 24.55 -49.30 -0.27
N GLY A 474 24.55 -49.75 0.99
CA GLY A 474 25.30 -50.92 1.41
C GLY A 474 25.31 -51.15 2.92
N LYS A 475 26.25 -52.01 3.34
CA LYS A 475 26.40 -52.44 4.74
C LYS A 475 27.81 -52.10 5.25
N SER A 476 27.92 -51.75 6.53
CA SER A 476 29.22 -51.55 7.18
C SER A 476 29.86 -52.89 7.59
N ALA A 477 31.09 -52.83 8.09
CA ALA A 477 31.65 -53.92 8.87
C ALA A 477 30.85 -54.15 10.17
N PHE A 478 30.94 -55.37 10.70
CA PHE A 478 30.39 -55.72 12.00
C PHE A 478 31.20 -55.15 13.15
N VAL A 479 30.50 -54.79 14.22
CA VAL A 479 31.06 -54.40 15.51
C VAL A 479 30.58 -55.39 16.56
N GLU A 480 31.52 -55.95 17.30
CA GLU A 480 31.26 -56.86 18.42
C GLU A 480 30.99 -56.04 19.69
N ALA A 481 29.96 -56.44 20.44
CA ALA A 481 29.73 -55.98 21.80
C ALA A 481 29.43 -57.17 22.71
N VAL A 482 30.04 -57.17 23.89
CA VAL A 482 29.88 -58.24 24.89
C VAL A 482 29.16 -57.67 26.09
N GLY A 483 28.09 -58.33 26.52
CA GLY A 483 27.34 -57.93 27.68
C GLY A 483 26.83 -59.13 28.46
N GLN A 484 26.59 -58.88 29.74
CA GLN A 484 25.92 -59.83 30.64
C GLN A 484 24.51 -59.30 30.94
N PRO A 485 23.52 -60.17 31.19
CA PRO A 485 22.28 -59.74 31.79
C PRO A 485 22.57 -59.24 33.22
N SER A 486 21.56 -58.64 33.87
CA SER A 486 21.72 -58.19 35.27
C SER A 486 22.25 -59.34 36.13
N ASP A 487 23.08 -59.04 37.12
CA ASP A 487 23.58 -59.96 38.16
C ASP A 487 22.96 -59.67 39.54
N ASP A 488 22.00 -58.75 39.60
CA ASP A 488 21.28 -58.36 40.81
C ASP A 488 20.40 -59.51 41.34
N ALA A 489 20.97 -60.27 42.27
CA ALA A 489 20.32 -61.39 42.93
C ALA A 489 18.98 -61.01 43.60
N SER A 490 18.87 -59.79 44.14
CA SER A 490 17.64 -59.31 44.80
C SER A 490 16.53 -59.12 43.78
N GLY A 491 16.84 -58.51 42.63
CA GLY A 491 15.89 -58.34 41.54
C GLY A 491 15.44 -59.65 40.87
N TYR A 492 16.34 -60.63 40.70
CA TYR A 492 15.92 -61.97 40.26
C TYR A 492 15.03 -62.65 41.27
N LEU A 493 15.34 -62.52 42.57
CA LEU A 493 14.52 -63.08 43.62
C LEU A 493 13.11 -62.45 43.61
N ASP A 494 13.00 -61.15 43.39
CA ASP A 494 11.70 -60.46 43.29
C ASP A 494 10.94 -60.82 42.01
N PHE A 495 11.63 -61.00 40.88
CA PHE A 495 11.05 -61.55 39.65
C PHE A 495 10.46 -62.96 39.91
N PHE A 496 11.22 -63.85 40.55
CA PHE A 496 10.75 -65.18 40.91
C PHE A 496 9.65 -65.15 41.97
N LYS A 497 9.69 -64.28 42.98
CA LYS A 497 8.58 -64.07 43.92
C LYS A 497 7.32 -63.61 43.20
N GLY A 498 7.43 -62.77 42.18
CA GLY A 498 6.31 -62.33 41.35
C GLY A 498 5.69 -63.48 40.55
N GLU A 499 6.51 -64.32 39.92
CA GLU A 499 6.04 -65.50 39.19
C GLU A 499 5.49 -66.59 40.12
N ILE A 500 6.13 -66.83 41.27
CA ILE A 500 5.68 -67.77 42.30
C ILE A 500 4.38 -67.26 42.94
N GLY A 501 4.26 -65.96 43.23
CA GLY A 501 3.09 -65.32 43.83
C GLY A 501 1.84 -65.31 42.94
N LYS A 502 1.98 -65.58 41.63
CA LYS A 502 0.86 -65.84 40.71
C LYS A 502 0.28 -67.25 40.87
N THR A 503 0.97 -68.17 41.54
CA THR A 503 0.45 -69.52 41.81
C THR A 503 -0.52 -69.49 42.99
N HIS A 504 -1.62 -70.24 42.90
CA HIS A 504 -2.59 -70.34 43.99
C HIS A 504 -1.97 -70.85 45.30
N LEU A 505 -0.97 -71.73 45.20
CA LEU A 505 -0.25 -72.28 46.35
C LEU A 505 0.55 -71.20 47.12
N ALA A 506 1.13 -70.21 46.43
CA ALA A 506 1.88 -69.13 47.09
C ALA A 506 0.96 -68.12 47.78
N GLN A 507 -0.23 -67.87 47.23
CA GLN A 507 -1.23 -66.98 47.84
C GLN A 507 -1.80 -67.55 49.14
N GLU A 508 -2.05 -68.87 49.20
CA GLU A 508 -2.45 -69.57 50.42
C GLU A 508 -1.34 -69.58 51.49
N LEU A 509 -0.08 -69.68 51.08
CA LEU A 509 1.05 -69.65 52.01
C LEU A 509 1.31 -68.25 52.59
N TRP A 510 1.15 -67.20 51.77
CA TRP A 510 1.33 -65.81 52.20
C TRP A 510 0.22 -65.35 53.16
N THR A 511 -1.01 -65.85 52.99
CA THR A 511 -2.11 -65.59 53.93
C THR A 511 -1.91 -66.27 55.29
N GLN A 512 -1.12 -67.34 55.38
CA GLN A 512 -0.78 -67.98 56.65
C GLN A 512 0.39 -67.31 57.40
N ILE A 513 1.28 -66.61 56.68
CA ILE A 513 2.47 -65.94 57.25
C ILE A 513 2.13 -64.53 57.80
N ASP A 514 1.10 -63.87 57.27
CA ASP A 514 0.72 -62.49 57.63
C ASP A 514 -0.10 -62.41 58.95
N ASN A 515 0.45 -62.93 60.05
CA ASN A 515 -0.08 -62.74 61.40
C ASN A 515 0.83 -61.82 62.23
N GLY A 516 0.63 -60.50 62.08
CA GLY A 516 0.43 -59.56 63.20
C GLY A 516 1.61 -59.10 64.08
N GLN A 517 2.85 -59.57 63.92
CA GLN A 517 3.93 -59.20 64.88
C GLN A 517 5.01 -58.20 64.41
N LEU A 518 4.99 -57.71 63.16
CA LEU A 518 6.07 -56.87 62.60
C LEU A 518 5.67 -55.42 62.23
N ALA A 519 4.48 -54.97 62.64
CA ALA A 519 3.99 -53.62 62.34
C ALA A 519 4.87 -52.46 62.90
N PRO A 520 5.54 -52.56 64.07
CA PRO A 520 6.39 -51.48 64.58
C PRO A 520 7.64 -51.25 63.73
N ASP A 521 8.33 -52.32 63.31
CA ASP A 521 9.62 -52.26 62.59
C ASP A 521 9.45 -51.69 61.16
N LEU A 522 8.29 -51.89 60.56
CA LEU A 522 7.90 -51.30 59.27
C LEU A 522 7.75 -49.78 59.29
N THR A 523 7.52 -49.19 60.48
CA THR A 523 7.39 -47.74 60.64
C THR A 523 8.79 -47.10 60.69
N GLU A 524 9.75 -47.77 61.32
CA GLU A 524 11.16 -47.34 61.43
C GLU A 524 11.91 -47.50 60.09
N ILE A 525 11.61 -48.54 59.31
CA ILE A 525 12.14 -48.76 57.95
C ILE A 525 11.60 -47.70 56.95
N ARG A 526 10.36 -47.23 57.10
CA ARG A 526 9.84 -46.13 56.25
C ARG A 526 10.61 -44.83 56.45
N THR A 527 11.02 -44.53 57.67
CA THR A 527 11.87 -43.36 57.98
C THR A 527 13.27 -43.49 57.38
N SER A 528 13.89 -44.68 57.44
CA SER A 528 15.23 -44.90 56.87
C SER A 528 15.28 -45.01 55.34
N ILE A 529 14.17 -45.39 54.68
CA ILE A 529 14.04 -45.33 53.21
C ILE A 529 13.96 -43.88 52.69
N THR A 530 13.50 -42.95 53.52
CA THR A 530 13.38 -41.52 53.16
C THR A 530 14.76 -40.83 53.07
N ASP A 531 15.79 -41.38 53.73
CA ASP A 531 17.13 -40.77 53.79
C ASP A 531 18.16 -41.34 52.77
N VAL A 532 17.80 -42.32 51.92
CA VAL A 532 18.80 -43.00 51.04
C VAL A 532 18.43 -43.09 49.55
N SER A 533 17.18 -42.85 49.14
CA SER A 533 16.81 -42.97 47.71
C SER A 533 16.86 -41.63 46.97
N ASN A 534 17.91 -41.45 46.17
CA ASN A 534 18.06 -40.36 45.18
C ASN A 534 17.00 -40.39 44.05
N GLU A 535 16.07 -41.35 44.07
CA GLU A 535 14.94 -41.45 43.17
C GLU A 535 13.74 -42.12 43.86
N ILE A 536 12.61 -41.43 43.94
CA ILE A 536 11.32 -41.94 44.39
C ILE A 536 10.39 -41.96 43.17
N THR A 537 10.10 -43.17 42.67
CA THR A 537 9.13 -43.38 41.59
C THR A 537 7.90 -44.10 42.12
N GLN A 538 6.77 -43.40 42.20
CA GLN A 538 5.47 -43.94 42.61
C GLN A 538 4.61 -44.16 41.37
N THR A 539 4.10 -45.38 41.19
CA THR A 539 3.24 -45.72 40.05
C THR A 539 1.91 -46.28 40.55
N VAL A 540 0.81 -45.73 40.04
CA VAL A 540 -0.56 -46.23 40.28
C VAL A 540 -1.16 -46.62 38.94
N ASN A 541 -1.52 -47.90 38.80
CA ASN A 541 -2.08 -48.44 37.56
C ASN A 541 -3.50 -48.96 37.80
N LYS A 542 -4.39 -48.77 36.82
CA LYS A 542 -5.72 -49.37 36.81
C LYS A 542 -6.10 -49.78 35.40
N LYS A 543 -6.69 -50.96 35.26
CA LYS A 543 -7.14 -51.52 33.97
C LYS A 543 -8.65 -51.81 34.03
N LEU A 544 -9.37 -51.46 32.97
CA LEU A 544 -10.78 -51.74 32.77
C LEU A 544 -10.99 -52.09 31.29
N GLU A 545 -11.21 -53.37 30.99
CA GLU A 545 -11.36 -53.88 29.61
C GLU A 545 -10.24 -53.38 28.67
N ASP A 546 -10.58 -52.60 27.64
CA ASP A 546 -9.67 -52.01 26.64
C ASP A 546 -9.07 -50.66 27.09
N GLN A 547 -9.37 -50.22 28.31
CA GLN A 547 -8.83 -49.00 28.89
C GLN A 547 -7.78 -49.31 29.96
N SER A 548 -6.68 -48.57 29.94
CA SER A 548 -5.68 -48.59 31.02
C SER A 548 -5.26 -47.19 31.38
N ALA A 549 -5.23 -46.88 32.67
CA ALA A 549 -4.73 -45.62 33.20
C ALA A 549 -3.52 -45.88 34.12
N ALA A 550 -2.46 -45.10 33.92
CA ALA A 550 -1.26 -45.11 34.73
C ALA A 550 -0.94 -43.69 35.19
N ILE A 551 -0.66 -43.53 36.49
CA ILE A 551 -0.12 -42.30 37.07
C ILE A 551 1.27 -42.63 37.59
N GLN A 552 2.28 -41.93 37.09
CA GLN A 552 3.66 -42.08 37.49
C GLN A 552 4.16 -40.75 38.05
N GLN A 553 4.55 -40.73 39.32
CA GLN A 553 5.22 -39.61 39.96
C GLN A 553 6.69 -39.99 40.15
N ILE A 554 7.60 -39.14 39.69
CA ILE A 554 9.04 -39.32 39.77
C ILE A 554 9.61 -38.13 40.55
N GLN A 555 10.35 -38.40 41.62
CA GLN A 555 11.13 -37.39 42.33
C GLN A 555 12.58 -37.87 42.28
N LYS A 556 13.48 -37.09 41.69
CA LYS A 556 14.86 -37.51 41.46
C LYS A 556 15.81 -36.39 41.85
N VAL A 557 16.83 -36.71 42.62
CA VAL A 557 17.97 -35.83 42.90
C VAL A 557 19.20 -36.61 42.50
N GLN A 558 19.82 -36.23 41.39
CA GLN A 558 20.94 -36.97 40.79
C GLN A 558 22.16 -36.06 40.65
N VAL A 559 23.34 -36.61 40.93
CA VAL A 559 24.60 -35.98 40.54
C VAL A 559 24.98 -36.51 39.17
N ASP A 560 25.12 -35.64 38.18
CA ASP A 560 25.52 -36.04 36.83
C ASP A 560 27.03 -36.34 36.74
N THR A 561 27.47 -36.84 35.57
CA THR A 561 28.87 -37.22 35.33
C THR A 561 29.85 -36.04 35.36
N ASN A 562 29.36 -34.81 35.35
CA ASN A 562 30.16 -33.60 35.51
C ASN A 562 30.18 -33.10 36.96
N ASN A 563 29.69 -33.94 37.90
CA ASN A 563 29.58 -33.65 39.32
C ASN A 563 28.57 -32.53 39.64
N ASN A 564 27.59 -32.30 38.77
CA ASN A 564 26.56 -31.31 39.00
C ASN A 564 25.33 -31.94 39.64
N LEU A 565 24.78 -31.27 40.64
CA LEU A 565 23.55 -31.70 41.30
C LEU A 565 22.33 -31.24 40.51
N ASN A 566 21.59 -32.18 39.95
CA ASN A 566 20.35 -31.95 39.23
C ASN A 566 19.17 -32.48 40.06
N SER A 567 18.08 -31.74 40.11
CA SER A 567 16.85 -32.16 40.77
C SER A 567 15.69 -32.13 39.80
N MET A 568 14.78 -33.10 39.91
CA MET A 568 13.62 -33.25 39.04
C MET A 568 12.44 -33.78 39.84
N TRP A 569 11.27 -33.21 39.59
CA TRP A 569 10.00 -33.74 40.00
C TRP A 569 9.12 -33.82 38.76
N ALA A 570 8.50 -34.96 38.49
CA ALA A 570 7.59 -35.11 37.35
C ALA A 570 6.38 -35.95 37.72
N VAL A 571 5.23 -35.60 37.15
CA VAL A 571 4.02 -36.41 37.17
C VAL A 571 3.62 -36.66 35.72
N LYS A 572 3.41 -37.92 35.38
CA LYS A 572 2.96 -38.37 34.07
C LYS A 572 1.70 -39.20 34.24
N LEU A 573 0.64 -38.78 33.58
CA LEU A 573 -0.61 -39.50 33.45
C LEU A 573 -0.67 -40.07 32.03
N GLN A 574 -0.99 -41.35 31.92
CA GLN A 574 -1.17 -42.03 30.65
C GLN A 574 -2.50 -42.74 30.67
N GLN A 575 -3.29 -42.57 29.61
CA GLN A 575 -4.54 -43.29 29.42
C GLN A 575 -4.58 -43.88 28.02
N MET A 576 -4.80 -45.18 27.92
CA MET A 576 -5.13 -45.85 26.67
C MET A 576 -6.64 -45.99 26.58
N GLN A 577 -7.22 -45.59 25.45
CA GLN A 577 -8.62 -45.81 25.10
C GLN A 577 -8.72 -46.09 23.61
N ASP A 578 -9.39 -47.18 23.22
CA ASP A 578 -9.63 -47.57 21.82
C ASP A 578 -8.34 -47.59 20.96
N GLY A 579 -7.23 -48.07 21.55
CA GLY A 579 -5.92 -48.11 20.89
C GLY A 579 -5.20 -46.76 20.75
N ARG A 580 -5.79 -45.66 21.22
CA ARG A 580 -5.17 -44.33 21.25
C ARG A 580 -4.62 -44.00 22.64
N LEU A 581 -3.37 -43.57 22.67
CA LEU A 581 -2.68 -43.16 23.90
C LEU A 581 -2.80 -41.65 24.11
N TYR A 582 -3.33 -41.24 25.26
CA TYR A 582 -3.35 -39.87 25.73
C TYR A 582 -2.35 -39.72 26.87
N ILE A 583 -1.48 -38.71 26.78
CA ILE A 583 -0.46 -38.42 27.79
C ILE A 583 -0.64 -36.99 28.27
N ALA A 584 -0.70 -36.81 29.59
CA ALA A 584 -0.61 -35.51 30.23
C ALA A 584 0.51 -35.55 31.29
N GLY A 585 1.39 -34.56 31.33
CA GLY A 585 2.45 -34.52 32.33
C GLY A 585 2.92 -33.12 32.66
N ILE A 586 3.39 -32.98 33.89
CA ILE A 586 4.09 -31.79 34.40
C ILE A 586 5.41 -32.25 35.00
N GLY A 587 6.50 -31.58 34.63
CA GLY A 587 7.82 -31.76 35.21
C GLY A 587 8.37 -30.42 35.68
N ALA A 588 9.05 -30.38 36.80
CA ALA A 588 9.85 -29.26 37.25
C ALA A 588 11.24 -29.77 37.58
N GLY A 589 12.28 -29.03 37.19
CA GLY A 589 13.64 -29.45 37.47
C GLY A 589 14.62 -28.29 37.51
N ILE A 590 15.74 -28.53 38.16
CA ILE A 590 16.90 -27.65 38.15
C ILE A 590 18.05 -28.45 37.58
N GLU A 591 18.62 -27.94 36.50
CA GLU A 591 19.69 -28.58 35.76
C GLU A 591 20.88 -27.63 35.63
N ASN A 592 22.09 -28.14 35.84
CA ASN A 592 23.30 -27.39 35.59
C ASN A 592 23.70 -27.52 34.11
N THR A 593 23.41 -26.48 33.33
CA THR A 593 23.75 -26.43 31.90
C THR A 593 25.11 -25.73 31.70
N PRO A 594 25.75 -25.86 30.53
CA PRO A 594 26.99 -25.11 30.23
C PRO A 594 26.85 -23.58 30.36
N ASP A 595 25.63 -23.05 30.24
CA ASP A 595 25.30 -21.63 30.40
C ASP A 595 24.95 -21.24 31.86
N GLY A 596 25.05 -22.19 32.79
CA GLY A 596 24.77 -22.05 34.22
C GLY A 596 23.55 -22.85 34.70
N MET A 597 23.19 -22.66 35.97
CA MET A 597 22.02 -23.30 36.59
C MET A 597 20.73 -22.79 35.95
N GLN A 598 19.92 -23.70 35.42
CA GLN A 598 18.62 -23.40 34.83
C GLN A 598 17.52 -24.13 35.60
N SER A 599 16.55 -23.38 36.12
CA SER A 599 15.30 -23.94 36.60
C SER A 599 14.27 -23.96 35.48
N GLN A 600 13.50 -25.05 35.36
CA GLN A 600 12.53 -25.24 34.29
C GLN A 600 11.25 -25.92 34.78
N VAL A 601 10.15 -25.63 34.10
CA VAL A 601 8.87 -26.35 34.21
C VAL A 601 8.46 -26.79 32.81
N LEU A 602 8.33 -28.09 32.61
CA LEU A 602 7.95 -28.73 31.35
C LEU A 602 6.53 -29.26 31.46
N LEU A 603 5.70 -28.99 30.45
CA LEU A 603 4.31 -29.42 30.40
C LEU A 603 4.08 -30.16 29.08
N ALA A 604 3.53 -31.36 29.15
CA ALA A 604 3.22 -32.19 27.99
C ALA A 604 1.73 -32.55 28.03
N ALA A 605 0.90 -31.90 27.21
CA ALA A 605 -0.53 -32.20 27.09
C ALA A 605 -1.08 -31.60 25.78
N ASP A 606 -2.18 -32.15 25.26
CA ASP A 606 -2.88 -31.61 24.08
C ASP A 606 -3.44 -30.18 24.32
N ARG A 607 -3.74 -29.85 25.58
CA ARG A 607 -4.29 -28.56 26.01
C ARG A 607 -3.82 -28.23 27.43
N ILE A 608 -3.20 -27.08 27.61
CA ILE A 608 -2.78 -26.56 28.93
C ILE A 608 -3.62 -25.32 29.23
N ALA A 609 -4.28 -25.24 30.39
CA ALA A 609 -5.11 -24.08 30.75
C ALA A 609 -4.95 -23.67 32.22
N MET A 610 -4.79 -22.37 32.48
CA MET A 610 -4.90 -21.80 33.84
C MET A 610 -6.35 -21.37 34.08
N ILE A 611 -7.02 -21.97 35.05
CA ILE A 611 -8.44 -21.74 35.33
C ILE A 611 -8.58 -21.09 36.71
N ASN A 612 -9.34 -20.01 36.79
CA ASN A 612 -9.78 -19.46 38.09
C ASN A 612 -11.16 -20.04 38.44
N PRO A 613 -11.30 -20.86 39.50
CA PRO A 613 -12.58 -21.41 39.92
C PRO A 613 -13.40 -20.35 40.67
N ALA A 614 -13.95 -19.36 39.96
CA ALA A 614 -14.93 -18.44 40.50
C ALA A 614 -16.32 -18.74 39.88
N ASN A 615 -17.29 -19.11 40.72
CA ASN A 615 -18.73 -19.15 40.41
C ASN A 615 -19.18 -20.03 39.22
N GLY A 616 -18.51 -21.15 38.96
CA GLY A 616 -19.00 -22.16 38.01
C GLY A 616 -18.86 -21.82 36.52
N ASN A 617 -18.28 -20.66 36.17
CA ASN A 617 -17.87 -20.33 34.80
C ASN A 617 -16.35 -20.28 34.70
N THR A 618 -15.75 -21.36 34.19
CA THR A 618 -14.29 -21.50 34.05
C THR A 618 -13.81 -20.87 32.75
N LYS A 619 -13.79 -19.54 32.65
CA LYS A 619 -13.08 -18.87 31.54
C LYS A 619 -11.57 -19.01 31.79
N PRO A 620 -10.82 -19.75 30.96
CA PRO A 620 -9.39 -19.94 31.18
C PRO A 620 -8.64 -18.62 30.92
N MET A 621 -7.71 -18.28 31.81
CA MET A 621 -6.91 -17.05 31.72
C MET A 621 -5.79 -17.17 30.67
N PHE A 622 -5.27 -18.38 30.51
CA PHE A 622 -4.19 -18.75 29.59
C PHE A 622 -4.50 -20.15 29.07
N VAL A 623 -4.45 -20.36 27.75
CA VAL A 623 -4.60 -21.68 27.11
C VAL A 623 -3.55 -21.86 26.03
N GLY A 624 -2.72 -22.89 26.13
CA GLY A 624 -1.89 -23.38 25.02
C GLY A 624 -2.58 -24.57 24.34
N GLN A 625 -2.85 -24.48 23.04
CA GLN A 625 -3.45 -25.55 22.25
C GLN A 625 -3.20 -25.34 20.75
N GLY A 626 -2.78 -26.39 20.02
CA GLY A 626 -2.62 -26.36 18.56
C GLY A 626 -1.64 -25.29 18.07
N ASP A 627 -0.44 -25.26 18.66
CA ASP A 627 0.64 -24.28 18.41
C ASP A 627 0.26 -22.80 18.66
N GLN A 628 -0.87 -22.56 19.33
CA GLN A 628 -1.38 -21.23 19.65
C GLN A 628 -1.53 -21.04 21.16
N ILE A 629 -1.33 -19.80 21.61
CA ILE A 629 -1.60 -19.35 22.98
C ILE A 629 -2.79 -18.39 22.95
N PHE A 630 -3.84 -18.72 23.69
CA PHE A 630 -5.01 -17.88 23.91
C PHE A 630 -4.95 -17.30 25.32
N MET A 631 -5.06 -15.99 25.42
CA MET A 631 -5.10 -15.29 26.72
C MET A 631 -6.25 -14.32 26.74
N ASN A 632 -6.95 -14.24 27.88
CA ASN A 632 -8.07 -13.32 28.05
C ASN A 632 -7.64 -12.11 28.90
N GLU A 633 -7.78 -10.89 28.34
CA GLU A 633 -7.59 -9.61 29.08
C GLU A 633 -6.22 -9.48 29.78
N VAL A 634 -5.12 -9.58 29.04
CA VAL A 634 -3.76 -9.52 29.59
C VAL A 634 -3.28 -8.08 29.82
N PHE A 635 -2.68 -7.83 30.99
CA PHE A 635 -1.89 -6.63 31.27
C PHE A 635 -0.38 -6.97 31.24
N LEU A 636 0.39 -6.34 30.35
CA LEU A 636 1.83 -6.59 30.17
C LEU A 636 2.68 -5.39 30.60
N LYS A 637 3.78 -5.63 31.33
CA LYS A 637 4.75 -4.58 31.69
C LYS A 637 5.67 -4.20 30.52
N TYR A 638 6.15 -5.19 29.77
CA TYR A 638 6.98 -5.02 28.57
C TYR A 638 6.61 -6.08 27.52
N LEU A 639 6.58 -5.70 26.24
CA LEU A 639 6.37 -6.60 25.10
C LEU A 639 7.46 -6.35 24.06
N THR A 640 8.18 -7.39 23.66
CA THR A 640 9.16 -7.36 22.54
C THR A 640 8.76 -8.42 21.53
N ALA A 641 8.43 -8.00 20.31
CA ALA A 641 8.02 -8.91 19.24
C ALA A 641 8.44 -8.36 17.87
N PRO A 642 8.95 -9.19 16.94
CA PRO A 642 9.29 -8.76 15.58
C PRO A 642 8.05 -8.44 14.73
N THR A 643 6.92 -9.06 15.08
CA THR A 643 5.62 -8.80 14.48
C THR A 643 4.52 -8.84 15.51
N ILE A 644 3.58 -7.91 15.43
CA ILE A 644 2.31 -7.95 16.16
C ILE A 644 1.23 -7.75 15.10
N THR A 645 0.18 -8.56 15.11
CA THR A 645 -0.96 -8.36 14.20
C THR A 645 -2.22 -8.75 14.93
N SER A 646 -3.14 -7.80 15.08
CA SER A 646 -4.48 -8.08 15.58
C SER A 646 -5.27 -8.88 14.55
N GLY A 647 -6.24 -9.68 14.98
CA GLY A 647 -7.18 -10.31 14.05
C GLY A 647 -7.94 -9.29 13.17
N GLY A 648 -8.39 -9.74 11.99
CA GLY A 648 -9.14 -8.94 11.01
C GLY A 648 -8.38 -8.69 9.70
N ASN A 649 -9.10 -8.49 8.59
CA ASN A 649 -8.52 -8.16 7.29
C ASN A 649 -9.18 -6.88 6.72
N PRO A 650 -8.51 -5.71 6.78
CA PRO A 650 -7.17 -5.46 7.30
C PRO A 650 -7.12 -5.37 8.84
N PRO A 651 -5.97 -5.71 9.48
CA PRO A 651 -5.82 -5.69 10.93
C PRO A 651 -6.02 -4.28 11.51
N ALA A 652 -6.58 -4.21 12.72
CA ALA A 652 -6.78 -2.96 13.44
C ALA A 652 -5.47 -2.44 14.06
N PHE A 653 -4.59 -3.32 14.50
CA PHE A 653 -3.25 -3.00 14.97
C PHE A 653 -2.23 -3.96 14.32
N SER A 654 -1.16 -3.44 13.74
CA SER A 654 -0.05 -4.26 13.27
C SER A 654 1.29 -3.56 13.36
N LEU A 655 2.31 -4.29 13.79
CA LEU A 655 3.73 -3.94 13.67
C LEU A 655 4.39 -5.00 12.79
N THR A 656 5.04 -4.60 11.72
CA THR A 656 5.73 -5.50 10.78
C THR A 656 7.26 -5.41 10.94
N PRO A 657 8.04 -6.40 10.45
CA PRO A 657 9.49 -6.44 10.68
C PRO A 657 10.24 -5.28 10.02
N ASP A 658 9.68 -4.69 8.96
CA ASP A 658 10.18 -3.48 8.28
C ASP A 658 9.84 -2.18 9.04
N GLY A 659 9.29 -2.28 10.25
CA GLY A 659 9.05 -1.15 11.15
C GLY A 659 7.76 -0.38 10.88
N LYS A 660 6.86 -0.90 10.02
CA LYS A 660 5.58 -0.25 9.75
C LYS A 660 4.60 -0.52 10.90
N LEU A 661 4.17 0.56 11.55
CA LEU A 661 3.08 0.55 12.53
C LEU A 661 1.76 0.95 11.87
N THR A 662 0.73 0.13 12.01
CA THR A 662 -0.67 0.45 11.68
C THR A 662 -1.49 0.36 12.95
N ALA A 663 -2.24 1.40 13.29
CA ALA A 663 -3.14 1.39 14.44
C ALA A 663 -4.41 2.18 14.13
N LYS A 664 -5.58 1.53 14.19
CA LYS A 664 -6.89 2.17 14.04
C LYS A 664 -7.38 2.67 15.40
N ASN A 665 -7.86 3.92 15.45
CA ASN A 665 -8.39 4.57 16.66
C ASN A 665 -7.40 4.57 17.86
N ALA A 666 -6.11 4.80 17.59
CA ALA A 666 -5.10 4.87 18.65
C ALA A 666 -5.19 6.19 19.42
N ASP A 667 -5.13 6.11 20.76
CA ASP A 667 -4.88 7.23 21.66
C ASP A 667 -3.45 7.11 22.19
N ILE A 668 -2.63 8.15 21.99
CA ILE A 668 -1.21 8.17 22.35
C ILE A 668 -0.99 9.31 23.33
N SER A 669 -0.73 8.99 24.60
CA SER A 669 -0.30 9.96 25.60
C SER A 669 1.24 10.04 25.64
N GLY A 670 1.80 11.23 25.48
CA GLY A 670 3.26 11.48 25.50
C GLY A 670 3.82 12.06 24.19
N SER A 671 5.12 11.87 23.95
CA SER A 671 5.82 12.39 22.77
C SER A 671 5.98 11.34 21.67
N VAL A 672 5.62 11.69 20.44
CA VAL A 672 5.94 10.89 19.24
C VAL A 672 7.08 11.57 18.48
N ASN A 673 8.20 10.87 18.30
CA ASN A 673 9.36 11.37 17.54
C ASN A 673 9.43 10.68 16.17
N ALA A 674 9.30 11.45 15.09
CA ALA A 674 9.34 10.96 13.72
C ALA A 674 10.32 11.82 12.91
N ASN A 675 11.31 11.18 12.26
CA ASN A 675 12.33 11.90 11.49
C ASN A 675 11.82 12.37 10.11
N ALA A 676 10.79 11.72 9.58
CA ALA A 676 10.09 12.08 8.35
C ALA A 676 8.69 11.44 8.34
N GLY A 677 7.71 12.08 7.68
CA GLY A 677 6.38 11.52 7.53
C GLY A 677 5.34 12.51 7.04
N THR A 678 4.15 12.00 6.68
CA THR A 678 2.98 12.80 6.31
C THR A 678 1.86 12.51 7.30
N LEU A 679 1.25 13.56 7.85
CA LEU A 679 0.06 13.45 8.67
C LEU A 679 -1.13 13.99 7.87
N ASN A 680 -2.20 13.20 7.76
CA ASN A 680 -3.41 13.57 7.02
C ASN A 680 -4.60 13.66 8.00
N ASN A 681 -5.50 14.62 7.79
CA ASN A 681 -6.70 14.83 8.62
C ASN A 681 -6.40 15.01 10.12
N VAL A 682 -5.40 15.83 10.44
CA VAL A 682 -5.01 16.13 11.82
C VAL A 682 -5.89 17.24 12.37
N THR A 683 -6.55 17.00 13.50
CA THR A 683 -7.18 18.03 14.33
C THR A 683 -6.28 18.31 15.54
N ILE A 684 -5.91 19.56 15.76
CA ILE A 684 -5.19 20.02 16.96
C ILE A 684 -6.19 20.80 17.82
N ASN A 685 -6.48 20.31 19.03
CA ASN A 685 -7.53 20.90 19.88
C ASN A 685 -7.06 22.12 20.69
N GLU A 686 -5.75 22.24 20.94
CA GLU A 686 -5.18 23.34 21.71
C GLU A 686 -4.17 24.13 20.87
N ASN A 687 -2.87 23.90 21.09
CA ASN A 687 -1.79 24.67 20.49
C ASN A 687 -0.86 23.78 19.66
N CYS A 688 -0.43 24.28 18.51
CA CYS A 688 0.64 23.67 17.71
C CYS A 688 1.75 24.70 17.49
N GLN A 689 3.00 24.30 17.78
CA GLN A 689 4.17 25.10 17.50
C GLN A 689 4.97 24.48 16.34
N ILE A 690 4.94 25.14 15.18
CA ILE A 690 5.73 24.74 14.01
C ILE A 690 7.02 25.55 14.03
N LYS A 691 8.15 24.90 14.36
CA LYS A 691 9.49 25.55 14.41
C LYS A 691 10.14 25.71 13.02
N GLY A 692 9.53 25.16 11.98
CA GLY A 692 10.00 25.21 10.59
C GLY A 692 9.06 25.97 9.65
N LYS A 693 9.17 25.73 8.34
CA LYS A 693 8.33 26.38 7.32
C LYS A 693 6.99 25.65 7.19
N LEU A 694 5.89 26.40 7.34
CA LEU A 694 4.55 25.95 6.95
C LEU A 694 4.25 26.43 5.53
N SER A 695 4.04 25.50 4.61
CA SER A 695 3.48 25.76 3.29
C SER A 695 2.10 25.12 3.25
N ALA A 696 1.06 25.94 3.13
CA ALA A 696 -0.31 25.47 3.06
C ALA A 696 -0.99 26.08 1.85
N ASN A 697 -1.70 25.24 1.09
CA ASN A 697 -2.48 25.70 -0.07
C ASN A 697 -3.76 26.44 0.38
N GLN A 698 -4.26 26.14 1.59
CA GLN A 698 -5.47 26.71 2.16
C GLN A 698 -5.35 26.67 3.69
N ILE A 699 -5.76 27.74 4.37
CA ILE A 699 -5.84 27.88 5.83
C ILE A 699 -7.25 28.39 6.13
N GLU A 700 -8.00 27.69 6.98
CA GLU A 700 -9.34 28.10 7.41
C GLU A 700 -9.29 28.58 8.87
N GLY A 701 -9.53 29.90 9.07
CA GLY A 701 -9.36 30.61 10.34
C GLY A 701 -8.85 32.05 10.13
N ASP A 702 -8.74 32.84 11.20
CA ASP A 702 -8.35 34.25 11.10
C ASP A 702 -6.86 34.42 10.71
N ILE A 703 -6.65 34.73 9.43
CA ILE A 703 -5.46 35.44 8.88
C ILE A 703 -5.66 36.98 9.04
N VAL A 704 -6.82 37.38 9.59
CA VAL A 704 -7.46 38.68 9.57
C VAL A 704 -8.00 38.97 10.97
N LYS A 705 -7.87 40.20 11.48
CA LYS A 705 -8.38 40.60 12.80
C LYS A 705 -9.38 41.74 12.68
N THR A 706 -10.57 41.56 13.24
CA THR A 706 -11.65 42.56 13.22
C THR A 706 -11.94 43.09 14.63
N VAL A 707 -12.09 44.41 14.76
CA VAL A 707 -12.47 45.07 16.01
C VAL A 707 -13.60 46.06 15.74
N GLY A 708 -14.64 46.01 16.58
CA GLY A 708 -15.79 46.90 16.51
C GLY A 708 -15.98 47.74 17.76
N LYS A 709 -16.43 48.98 17.60
CA LYS A 709 -16.76 49.86 18.73
C LYS A 709 -17.80 50.91 18.36
N ALA A 710 -18.83 51.04 19.19
CA ALA A 710 -19.83 52.09 19.07
C ALA A 710 -19.26 53.47 19.36
N PHE A 711 -19.70 54.48 18.59
CA PHE A 711 -19.30 55.86 18.83
C PHE A 711 -19.84 56.37 20.16
N PRO A 712 -19.03 57.13 20.93
CA PRO A 712 -19.50 57.77 22.15
C PRO A 712 -20.69 58.69 21.85
N ARG A 713 -21.64 58.74 22.78
CA ARG A 713 -22.82 59.61 22.71
C ARG A 713 -22.82 60.56 23.90
N ASP A 714 -23.26 61.80 23.69
CA ASP A 714 -23.29 62.80 24.75
C ASP A 714 -24.33 62.42 25.81
N SER A 715 -23.89 62.29 27.05
CA SER A 715 -24.73 61.89 28.18
C SER A 715 -25.60 63.02 28.73
N ARG A 716 -25.35 64.27 28.30
CA ARG A 716 -26.05 65.49 28.77
C ARG A 716 -27.27 65.86 27.92
N ALA A 717 -27.51 65.11 26.85
CA ALA A 717 -28.55 65.32 25.84
C ALA A 717 -29.82 64.50 26.12
N PRO A 718 -31.04 65.05 25.90
CA PRO A 718 -32.29 64.29 26.05
C PRO A 718 -32.37 63.08 25.11
N GLU A 719 -31.97 63.26 23.85
CA GLU A 719 -31.78 62.20 22.87
C GLU A 719 -30.27 62.04 22.65
N ARG A 720 -29.66 61.00 23.24
CA ARG A 720 -28.19 60.79 23.28
C ARG A 720 -27.57 60.74 21.87
N TRP A 721 -27.12 61.88 21.36
CA TRP A 721 -26.56 62.02 20.02
C TRP A 721 -25.05 61.68 19.97
N PRO A 722 -24.53 61.22 18.82
CA PRO A 722 -23.13 60.86 18.68
C PRO A 722 -22.20 62.08 18.85
N SER A 723 -21.28 61.98 19.81
CA SER A 723 -20.30 63.02 20.08
C SER A 723 -19.11 62.43 20.81
N GLY A 724 -17.93 62.45 20.19
CA GLY A 724 -16.69 61.91 20.76
C GLY A 724 -15.75 61.36 19.71
N THR A 725 -14.62 60.80 20.16
CA THR A 725 -13.58 60.25 19.27
C THR A 725 -13.27 58.80 19.62
N ILE A 726 -13.16 57.94 18.60
CA ILE A 726 -12.57 56.61 18.71
C ILE A 726 -11.18 56.64 18.09
N THR A 727 -10.19 56.18 18.85
CA THR A 727 -8.82 56.00 18.37
C THR A 727 -8.55 54.52 18.16
N VAL A 728 -8.15 54.17 16.94
CA VAL A 728 -7.73 52.83 16.53
C VAL A 728 -6.23 52.85 16.38
N ARG A 729 -5.54 51.95 17.09
CA ARG A 729 -4.10 51.76 16.97
C ARG A 729 -3.83 50.40 16.36
N VAL A 730 -3.20 50.39 15.20
CA VAL A 730 -2.74 49.18 14.53
C VAL A 730 -1.22 49.16 14.61
N TYR A 731 -0.70 48.21 15.39
CA TYR A 731 0.74 48.06 15.60
C TYR A 731 1.39 47.41 14.37
N ASP A 732 2.70 47.63 14.19
CA ASP A 732 3.48 47.08 13.10
C ASP A 732 4.23 45.82 13.55
N ASP A 733 3.45 44.79 13.85
CA ASP A 733 3.87 43.59 14.55
C ASP A 733 4.02 42.37 13.62
N GLN A 734 3.80 42.53 12.32
CA GLN A 734 3.84 41.44 11.34
C GLN A 734 4.84 41.76 10.20
N PRO A 735 5.65 40.78 9.74
CA PRO A 735 6.73 40.99 8.77
C PRO A 735 6.26 41.00 7.30
N PHE A 736 4.98 41.28 7.07
CA PHE A 736 4.38 41.31 5.74
C PHE A 736 3.43 42.50 5.62
N ASP A 737 3.29 43.00 4.40
CA ASP A 737 2.37 44.10 4.13
C ASP A 737 0.96 43.74 4.59
N ARG A 738 0.29 44.70 5.21
CA ARG A 738 -1.08 44.57 5.68
C ARG A 738 -1.95 45.63 5.06
N GLN A 739 -3.23 45.35 5.06
CA GLN A 739 -4.26 46.24 4.60
C GLN A 739 -5.29 46.41 5.72
N ILE A 740 -5.54 47.65 6.10
CA ILE A 740 -6.54 48.03 7.08
C ILE A 740 -7.76 48.46 6.30
N VAL A 741 -8.85 47.72 6.45
CA VAL A 741 -10.13 47.99 5.82
C VAL A 741 -11.07 48.56 6.87
N ILE A 742 -11.64 49.72 6.56
CA ILE A 742 -12.69 50.38 7.33
C ILE A 742 -13.98 50.19 6.53
N PRO A 743 -14.86 49.26 6.95
CA PRO A 743 -16.19 49.13 6.38
C PRO A 743 -16.99 50.42 6.54
N ALA A 744 -18.09 50.53 5.78
CA ALA A 744 -18.92 51.72 5.73
C ALA A 744 -19.38 52.19 7.12
N VAL A 745 -18.94 53.38 7.51
CA VAL A 745 -19.46 54.14 8.65
C VAL A 745 -20.48 55.13 8.10
N ALA A 746 -21.77 54.84 8.32
CA ALA A 746 -22.86 55.69 7.87
C ALA A 746 -23.23 56.69 8.96
N PHE A 747 -23.44 57.95 8.58
CA PHE A 747 -23.84 59.00 9.50
C PHE A 747 -24.81 59.98 8.85
N SER A 748 -25.79 60.44 9.60
CA SER A 748 -26.80 61.41 9.16
C SER A 748 -27.24 62.30 10.30
N GLY A 749 -27.63 63.53 9.97
CA GLY A 749 -28.56 64.27 10.81
C GLY A 749 -30.00 63.86 10.50
N ALA A 750 -30.95 64.73 10.80
CA ALA A 750 -32.34 64.50 10.43
C ALA A 750 -33.04 65.82 10.10
N LYS A 751 -34.04 65.73 9.22
CA LYS A 751 -34.97 66.80 8.91
C LYS A 751 -36.21 66.66 9.78
N HIS A 752 -36.64 67.77 10.38
CA HIS A 752 -37.87 67.88 11.15
C HIS A 752 -38.69 69.04 10.60
N GLU A 753 -40.00 68.84 10.45
CA GLU A 753 -40.90 69.90 10.03
C GLU A 753 -41.60 70.48 11.25
N ARG A 754 -41.52 71.80 11.43
CA ARG A 754 -42.21 72.50 12.52
C ARG A 754 -42.79 73.80 12.00
N GLU A 755 -44.09 74.01 12.20
CA GLU A 755 -44.80 75.23 11.80
C GLU A 755 -44.54 75.62 10.31
N HIS A 756 -44.61 74.64 9.40
CA HIS A 756 -44.33 74.80 7.95
C HIS A 756 -42.91 75.29 7.60
N THR A 757 -41.97 75.15 8.53
CA THR A 757 -40.54 75.46 8.33
C THR A 757 -39.70 74.22 8.59
N ASP A 758 -38.80 73.90 7.66
CA ASP A 758 -37.88 72.78 7.78
C ASP A 758 -36.72 73.11 8.72
N ILE A 759 -36.51 72.28 9.74
CA ILE A 759 -35.42 72.34 10.71
C ILE A 759 -34.53 71.12 10.54
N TYR A 760 -33.21 71.32 10.64
CA TYR A 760 -32.23 70.27 10.38
C TYR A 760 -31.36 70.00 11.61
N SER A 761 -30.95 68.75 11.79
CA SER A 761 -29.88 68.36 12.69
C SER A 761 -28.63 68.06 11.88
N SER A 762 -27.44 68.28 12.45
CA SER A 762 -26.17 67.99 11.77
C SER A 762 -25.44 66.81 12.40
N CYS A 763 -24.74 66.03 11.57
CA CYS A 763 -23.77 65.04 12.01
C CYS A 763 -22.50 65.16 11.18
N ARG A 764 -21.36 65.39 11.82
CA ARG A 764 -20.06 65.52 11.16
C ARG A 764 -19.16 64.38 11.58
N LEU A 765 -18.50 63.75 10.60
CA LEU A 765 -17.45 62.77 10.82
C LEU A 765 -16.13 63.31 10.27
N ILE A 766 -15.09 63.27 11.10
CA ILE A 766 -13.71 63.58 10.73
C ILE A 766 -12.86 62.34 10.96
N VAL A 767 -12.09 61.94 9.95
CA VAL A 767 -11.14 60.82 10.04
C VAL A 767 -9.73 61.33 9.82
N ARG A 768 -8.82 60.98 10.73
CA ARG A 768 -7.39 61.30 10.63
C ARG A 768 -6.55 60.04 10.59
N LYS A 769 -5.51 60.05 9.76
CA LYS A 769 -4.45 59.04 9.72
C LYS A 769 -3.15 59.68 10.17
N ASN A 770 -2.59 59.19 11.27
CA ASN A 770 -1.36 59.70 11.87
C ASN A 770 -1.38 61.24 12.05
N GLY A 771 -2.51 61.78 12.50
CA GLY A 771 -2.71 63.22 12.71
C GLY A 771 -3.11 64.02 11.46
N ALA A 772 -2.93 63.48 10.24
CA ALA A 772 -3.36 64.12 9.01
C ALA A 772 -4.82 63.82 8.70
N GLU A 773 -5.60 64.85 8.36
CA GLU A 773 -7.01 64.70 8.00
C GLU A 773 -7.18 64.05 6.61
N ILE A 774 -7.91 62.95 6.56
CA ILE A 774 -8.17 62.18 5.34
C ILE A 774 -9.65 62.19 4.94
N TYR A 775 -10.55 62.57 5.85
CA TYR A 775 -11.97 62.73 5.56
C TYR A 775 -12.63 63.71 6.53
N ASN A 776 -13.50 64.57 6.01
CA ASN A 776 -14.22 65.56 6.81
C ASN A 776 -15.48 66.03 6.08
N ARG A 777 -16.65 65.53 6.52
CA ARG A 777 -17.94 65.95 5.95
C ARG A 777 -19.02 66.05 7.01
N THR A 778 -20.01 66.89 6.73
CA THR A 778 -21.20 67.09 7.56
C THR A 778 -22.43 66.68 6.77
N ALA A 779 -23.21 65.79 7.38
CA ALA A 779 -24.50 65.33 6.92
C ALA A 779 -25.60 66.15 7.63
N LEU A 780 -26.65 66.52 6.88
CA LEU A 780 -27.82 67.21 7.42
C LEU A 780 -29.04 66.27 7.34
N ASP A 781 -29.86 66.35 6.30
CA ASP A 781 -31.00 65.45 6.07
C ASP A 781 -30.68 64.22 5.24
N ASN A 782 -29.47 64.14 4.70
CA ASN A 782 -28.98 63.01 3.92
C ASN A 782 -28.04 62.12 4.74
N THR A 783 -27.98 60.83 4.38
CA THR A 783 -26.99 59.90 4.95
C THR A 783 -25.72 59.92 4.12
N LEU A 784 -24.59 60.20 4.78
CA LEU A 784 -23.26 60.12 4.21
C LEU A 784 -22.53 58.88 4.72
N ILE A 785 -21.59 58.37 3.93
CA ILE A 785 -20.85 57.14 4.24
C ILE A 785 -19.35 57.42 4.14
N TYR A 786 -18.59 56.93 5.12
CA TYR A 786 -17.14 56.82 5.05
C TYR A 786 -16.72 55.36 4.99
N SER A 787 -15.90 54.99 4.01
CA SER A 787 -15.20 53.70 3.98
C SER A 787 -13.77 53.93 3.49
N GLY A 788 -12.86 53.03 3.81
CA GLY A 788 -11.47 53.21 3.41
C GLY A 788 -10.67 51.93 3.43
N VAL A 789 -9.76 51.81 2.47
CA VAL A 789 -8.75 50.76 2.44
C VAL A 789 -7.40 51.45 2.56
N ILE A 790 -6.66 51.10 3.61
CA ILE A 790 -5.41 51.77 3.95
C ILE A 790 -4.31 50.72 3.97
N ASP A 791 -3.35 50.89 3.07
CA ASP A 791 -2.16 50.07 3.06
C ASP A 791 -1.25 50.42 4.24
N MET A 792 -0.77 49.35 4.89
CA MET A 792 0.22 49.39 5.95
C MET A 792 1.36 48.44 5.56
N PRO A 793 2.34 48.91 4.76
CA PRO A 793 3.50 48.11 4.41
C PRO A 793 4.32 47.74 5.65
N ALA A 794 4.92 46.56 5.65
CA ALA A 794 5.71 46.11 6.81
C ALA A 794 6.97 46.98 7.01
N GLY A 795 7.28 47.32 8.26
CA GLY A 795 8.50 48.05 8.62
C GLY A 795 8.38 49.59 8.55
N HIS A 796 7.17 50.12 8.34
CA HIS A 796 6.93 51.58 8.23
C HIS A 796 6.34 52.22 9.50
N GLY A 797 6.27 51.47 10.62
CA GLY A 797 5.88 51.98 11.93
C GLY A 797 4.37 51.88 12.21
N HIS A 798 3.97 52.10 13.48
CA HIS A 798 2.57 51.95 13.90
C HIS A 798 1.64 52.95 13.21
N MET A 799 0.40 52.54 12.97
CA MET A 799 -0.62 53.39 12.38
C MET A 799 -1.69 53.74 13.40
N THR A 800 -2.02 55.03 13.48
CA THR A 800 -3.14 55.52 14.30
C THR A 800 -4.21 56.12 13.40
N LEU A 801 -5.44 55.65 13.55
CA LEU A 801 -6.62 56.21 12.92
C LEU A 801 -7.52 56.81 14.00
N GLU A 802 -7.96 58.04 13.80
CA GLU A 802 -8.86 58.73 14.71
C GLU A 802 -10.16 59.08 13.99
N PHE A 803 -11.28 58.69 14.60
CA PHE A 803 -12.61 58.93 14.08
C PHE A 803 -13.36 59.81 15.08
N SER A 804 -13.50 61.10 14.74
CA SER A 804 -14.18 62.08 15.58
C SER A 804 -15.56 62.38 15.00
N VAL A 805 -16.60 62.13 15.79
CA VAL A 805 -17.97 62.49 15.44
C VAL A 805 -18.44 63.66 16.30
N SER A 806 -19.14 64.60 15.69
CA SER A 806 -19.85 65.66 16.41
C SER A 806 -21.20 65.93 15.78
N ALA A 807 -22.19 66.20 16.62
CA ALA A 807 -23.51 66.65 16.20
C ALA A 807 -23.81 67.97 16.92
N TRP A 808 -24.35 68.94 16.20
CA TRP A 808 -24.75 70.21 16.79
C TRP A 808 -26.08 70.70 16.22
N LEU A 809 -26.69 71.56 17.03
CA LEU A 809 -27.98 72.18 16.79
C LEU A 809 -27.90 73.14 15.61
N VAL A 810 -28.86 73.00 14.69
CA VAL A 810 -29.11 73.95 13.61
C VAL A 810 -30.56 74.40 13.76
N ASN A 811 -30.81 75.72 13.69
CA ASN A 811 -32.14 76.34 13.81
C ASN A 811 -32.94 75.96 15.10
N ASN A 812 -32.30 76.00 16.28
CA ASN A 812 -32.96 75.87 17.61
C ASN A 812 -33.67 74.52 17.93
N TRP A 813 -33.20 73.40 17.36
CA TRP A 813 -33.70 72.05 17.68
C TRP A 813 -32.60 71.08 18.17
N TYR A 814 -32.93 70.17 19.10
CA TYR A 814 -31.98 69.20 19.64
C TYR A 814 -31.45 68.27 18.53
N PRO A 815 -30.14 68.05 18.42
CA PRO A 815 -29.59 67.32 17.29
C PRO A 815 -29.95 65.84 17.34
N THR A 816 -30.82 65.41 16.43
CA THR A 816 -31.15 64.01 16.19
C THR A 816 -30.22 63.50 15.09
N ALA A 817 -29.10 62.92 15.50
CA ALA A 817 -28.08 62.41 14.59
C ALA A 817 -27.86 60.92 14.85
N SER A 818 -27.60 60.19 13.77
CA SER A 818 -27.26 58.76 13.83
C SER A 818 -25.89 58.53 13.22
N ILE A 819 -25.15 57.59 13.81
CA ILE A 819 -23.92 57.04 13.25
C ILE A 819 -23.88 55.54 13.56
N SER A 820 -23.41 54.75 12.60
CA SER A 820 -23.15 53.33 12.81
C SER A 820 -21.87 53.10 13.62
N ASP A 821 -21.73 51.92 14.20
CA ASP A 821 -20.51 51.53 14.91
C ASP A 821 -19.30 51.52 13.98
N LEU A 822 -18.13 51.82 14.53
CA LEU A 822 -16.88 51.69 13.79
C LEU A 822 -16.44 50.23 13.81
N LEU A 823 -16.26 49.66 12.62
CA LEU A 823 -15.58 48.39 12.42
C LEU A 823 -14.22 48.64 11.77
N VAL A 824 -13.21 47.87 12.17
CA VAL A 824 -11.88 47.90 11.58
C VAL A 824 -11.43 46.47 11.36
N VAL A 825 -11.05 46.17 10.13
CA VAL A 825 -10.53 44.86 9.71
C VAL A 825 -9.08 45.04 9.33
N VAL A 826 -8.18 44.23 9.88
CA VAL A 826 -6.76 44.21 9.50
C VAL A 826 -6.44 42.86 8.90
N MET A 827 -5.95 42.85 7.67
CA MET A 827 -5.63 41.63 6.94
C MET A 827 -4.24 41.72 6.28
N LYS A 828 -3.66 40.58 5.92
CA LYS A 828 -2.46 40.54 5.07
C LYS A 828 -2.78 41.14 3.69
N LYS A 829 -1.93 42.04 3.20
CA LYS A 829 -2.02 42.66 1.87
C LYS A 829 -1.65 41.61 0.82
N ALA A 830 -2.58 41.32 -0.07
CA ALA A 830 -2.38 40.32 -1.12
C ALA A 830 -1.35 40.79 -2.15
N THR A 831 -0.52 39.87 -2.64
CA THR A 831 0.23 40.05 -3.90
C THR A 831 -0.70 39.56 -5.02
N ALA A 832 -1.02 40.46 -5.95
CA ALA A 832 -1.85 40.35 -7.17
C ALA A 832 -2.70 39.07 -7.38
N GLY A 833 -4.02 39.23 -7.49
CA GLY A 833 -4.88 38.14 -7.99
C GLY A 833 -6.36 38.16 -7.58
N ILE A 834 -6.99 39.32 -7.39
CA ILE A 834 -8.45 39.40 -7.20
C ILE A 834 -9.01 40.40 -8.21
N SER A 835 -9.96 39.97 -9.04
CA SER A 835 -10.75 40.78 -9.95
C SER A 835 -12.24 40.59 -9.64
N ILE A 836 -13.03 41.67 -9.64
CA ILE A 836 -14.49 41.64 -9.47
C ILE A 836 -15.11 42.21 -10.76
N SER A 837 -16.14 41.53 -11.28
CA SER A 837 -17.03 41.98 -12.36
C SER A 837 -18.12 42.90 -11.83
#